data_AF-A0A524DFD9-F1
#
_entry.id   AF-A0A524DFD9-F1
#
_cell.length_a   1.000
_cell.length_b   1.000
_cell.length_c   1.000
_cell.angle_alpha   90.00
_cell.angle_beta   90.00
_cell.angle_gamma   90.00
#
_symmetry.space_group_name_H-M   'P 1'
#
loop_
_entity.id
_entity.type
_entity.pdbx_description
1 polymer ?
#
loop_
_entity_poly.entity_id
_entity_poly.type
_entity_poly.pdbx_seq_one_letter_code
_entity_poly.pdbx_strand_id
1 'polypeptide(L)'
;MGIFPENPCEFAVEFIRRMRYHPDIVQIPSSRQVLSIPKLILARYYRKGSVNPNDFIEISTMTSFPDNQKLAKNLAFEILFPNYKKDLMPSFFNDKEFLDQINQEEFMNQELKSELDQLQDLIDEIELTKSIDTDLIEQMEQFLEELNQNRDKQPYESALQFFNDDSELYKEEITSFEELIEEAKKRMMEKINSLSPEDLKAGAELDLNELIQQASKRNWEKITSKALNNQDITKDINDLFKSGNFEDLIKSLKFLNETDAIPKDQIQNMKDALENQIQNLDQLFQAAKNLGDTPKFDQNKVLDNSLQQSSFEHNFNLANSLDQYFGTNLRAQLLDKFNQQFSGSNMNLSLETLTKNAFTNKSWNDLLNQALENAIQDALKQKKKFEGFKSLSHQLQQLANSCENMHCSQKMEQHLPEIIKKAIESSENPNELKNVVEFLRSIGLNPESEDIKRIGKKLEMPEDEIFELIEPNYQLLKKLIDKNVGDFERINNLMNQIKDQINKDRMKELLSSALASENRDALGALGHFNLEEALKGAGQIGGEEGQDMLIQSLSAGTGENLLKQWFIHRQNLHADAKQKVKELAKKMLIELGIYYSRARLGSSVSGPIPINIVRPFIIGDDFDNVDLEETINNIMEKGKKLDHINYDDFFVFETAKGLRSACFELDISGSMSGEKLAYMAICVTMLVYGMRKDELGITFFESDTHILKELDEKIDLEKLADELLTIKARGGTMVQKALEWARRQFKEKSATREKLNVLFTDAEIFDLQQSLNELRIFRTMGIDFILVVPETSFNLKDAKKLVKIAG
;
A
#
# COMPACT_ATOMS: atom_id res chain seq x y z
N MET A 1 15.65 -48.02 -22.57
CA MET A 1 15.16 -47.30 -23.77
C MET A 1 14.32 -46.15 -23.26
N GLY A 2 14.61 -44.90 -23.66
CA GLY A 2 13.92 -43.73 -23.11
C GLY A 2 12.40 -43.80 -23.30
N ILE A 3 11.66 -43.29 -22.32
CA ILE A 3 10.18 -43.19 -22.33
C ILE A 3 9.68 -42.40 -23.56
N PHE A 4 10.53 -41.50 -24.07
CA PHE A 4 10.32 -40.73 -25.29
C PHE A 4 11.44 -41.00 -26.31
N PRO A 5 11.15 -40.96 -27.62
CA PRO A 5 12.16 -41.13 -28.67
C PRO A 5 13.21 -40.02 -28.67
N GLU A 6 12.85 -38.83 -28.15
CA GLU A 6 13.75 -37.70 -27.89
C GLU A 6 13.21 -36.96 -26.65
N ASN A 7 14.06 -36.28 -25.88
CA ASN A 7 13.60 -35.54 -24.70
C ASN A 7 12.62 -34.43 -25.16
N PRO A 8 11.35 -34.44 -24.71
CA PRO A 8 10.34 -33.48 -25.19
C PRO A 8 10.74 -32.02 -25.01
N CYS A 9 11.45 -31.71 -23.92
CA CYS A 9 11.93 -30.36 -23.62
C CYS A 9 13.09 -29.95 -24.53
N GLU A 10 14.05 -30.83 -24.76
CA GLU A 10 15.19 -30.57 -25.66
C GLU A 10 14.72 -30.42 -27.10
N PHE A 11 13.84 -31.31 -27.55
CA PHE A 11 13.21 -31.22 -28.86
C PHE A 11 12.44 -29.90 -29.05
N ALA A 12 11.62 -29.49 -28.07
CA ALA A 12 10.84 -28.26 -28.17
C ALA A 12 11.73 -27.01 -28.21
N VAL A 13 12.81 -26.99 -27.43
CA VAL A 13 13.80 -25.89 -27.44
C VAL A 13 14.51 -25.83 -28.79
N GLU A 14 15.00 -26.95 -29.30
CA GLU A 14 15.71 -27.00 -30.59
C GLU A 14 14.76 -26.70 -31.76
N PHE A 15 13.53 -27.20 -31.73
CA PHE A 15 12.49 -26.92 -32.72
C PHE A 15 12.13 -25.44 -32.79
N ILE A 16 11.85 -24.80 -31.65
CA ILE A 16 11.52 -23.38 -31.61
C ILE A 16 12.73 -22.52 -31.98
N ARG A 17 13.95 -22.91 -31.56
CA ARG A 17 15.18 -22.25 -31.99
C ARG A 17 15.31 -22.29 -33.51
N ARG A 18 15.23 -23.47 -34.15
CA ARG A 18 15.33 -23.59 -35.61
C ARG A 18 14.22 -22.83 -36.34
N MET A 19 12.98 -22.88 -35.85
CA MET A 19 11.86 -22.11 -36.42
C MET A 19 12.10 -20.59 -36.35
N ARG A 20 12.61 -20.07 -35.24
CA ARG A 20 12.87 -18.62 -35.06
C ARG A 20 13.97 -18.08 -35.96
N TYR A 21 14.94 -18.91 -36.32
CA TYR A 21 16.06 -18.53 -37.17
C TYR A 21 15.90 -18.99 -38.63
N HIS A 22 14.77 -19.61 -39.00
CA HIS A 22 14.53 -20.09 -40.36
C HIS A 22 14.18 -18.92 -41.31
N PRO A 23 14.82 -18.78 -42.48
CA PRO A 23 14.62 -17.65 -43.39
C PRO A 23 13.19 -17.54 -43.95
N ASP A 24 12.49 -18.68 -44.07
CA ASP A 24 11.12 -18.75 -44.58
C ASP A 24 10.03 -18.63 -43.48
N ILE A 25 10.38 -18.18 -42.27
CA ILE A 25 9.42 -18.01 -41.17
C ILE A 25 8.51 -16.80 -41.44
N VAL A 26 7.19 -17.03 -41.53
CA VAL A 26 6.22 -15.95 -41.79
C VAL A 26 5.89 -15.20 -40.49
N GLN A 27 5.71 -15.94 -39.40
CA GLN A 27 5.47 -15.38 -38.07
C GLN A 27 6.34 -16.05 -37.01
N ILE A 28 7.00 -15.24 -36.17
CA ILE A 28 7.92 -15.74 -35.14
C ILE A 28 7.13 -16.47 -34.04
N PRO A 29 7.46 -17.74 -33.74
CA PRO A 29 6.76 -18.51 -32.71
C PRO A 29 6.96 -17.93 -31.30
N SER A 30 5.90 -17.96 -30.49
CA SER A 30 5.87 -17.45 -29.11
C SER A 30 6.76 -18.26 -28.17
N SER A 31 7.39 -17.60 -27.20
CA SER A 31 8.24 -18.29 -26.21
C SER A 31 7.46 -19.28 -25.35
N ARG A 32 6.12 -19.14 -25.28
CA ARG A 32 5.22 -20.06 -24.56
C ARG A 32 5.00 -21.39 -25.30
N GLN A 33 5.28 -21.47 -26.61
CA GLN A 33 5.19 -22.71 -27.37
C GLN A 33 6.27 -23.73 -26.95
N VAL A 34 7.41 -23.26 -26.45
CA VAL A 34 8.47 -24.10 -25.85
C VAL A 34 7.94 -24.91 -24.67
N LEU A 35 6.96 -24.40 -23.92
CA LEU A 35 6.31 -25.09 -22.81
C LEU A 35 5.09 -25.90 -23.25
N SER A 36 4.44 -25.51 -24.35
CA SER A 36 3.21 -26.14 -24.83
C SER A 36 3.50 -27.46 -25.56
N ILE A 37 4.57 -27.51 -26.37
CA ILE A 37 4.96 -28.73 -27.12
C ILE A 37 5.31 -29.89 -26.18
N PRO A 38 6.17 -29.74 -25.15
CA PRO A 38 6.45 -30.82 -24.20
C PRO A 38 5.22 -31.25 -23.42
N LYS A 39 4.37 -30.30 -22.99
CA LYS A 39 3.12 -30.60 -22.26
C LYS A 39 2.15 -31.43 -23.10
N LEU A 40 2.01 -31.11 -24.38
CA LEU A 40 1.15 -31.87 -25.29
C LEU A 40 1.74 -33.24 -25.63
N ILE A 41 3.07 -33.35 -25.73
CA ILE A 41 3.77 -34.63 -25.90
C ILE A 41 3.54 -35.50 -24.66
N LEU A 42 3.66 -34.91 -23.46
CA LEU A 42 3.39 -35.56 -22.17
C LEU A 42 1.91 -35.95 -22.03
N ALA A 43 0.97 -35.08 -22.43
CA ALA A 43 -0.45 -35.40 -22.45
C ALA A 43 -0.76 -36.56 -23.40
N ARG A 44 -0.06 -36.62 -24.54
CA ARG A 44 -0.20 -37.70 -25.51
C ARG A 44 0.43 -39.01 -24.99
N TYR A 45 1.53 -38.93 -24.25
CA TYR A 45 2.09 -40.05 -23.48
C TYR A 45 1.09 -40.56 -22.45
N TYR A 46 0.50 -39.68 -21.63
CA TYR A 46 -0.51 -40.07 -20.64
C TYR A 46 -1.75 -40.70 -21.28
N ARG A 47 -2.09 -40.32 -22.52
CA ARG A 47 -3.26 -40.84 -23.23
C ARG A 47 -3.01 -42.17 -23.95
N LYS A 48 -1.80 -42.38 -24.48
CA LYS A 48 -1.46 -43.55 -25.32
C LYS A 48 -0.52 -44.55 -24.63
N GLY A 49 0.05 -44.19 -23.47
CA GLY A 49 1.09 -44.96 -22.76
C GLY A 49 2.45 -45.01 -23.49
N SER A 50 2.54 -44.45 -24.69
CA SER A 50 3.76 -44.37 -25.50
C SER A 50 3.68 -43.15 -26.42
N VAL A 51 4.85 -42.61 -26.77
CA VAL A 51 4.94 -41.52 -27.75
C VAL A 51 5.89 -41.95 -28.85
N ASN A 52 5.47 -41.78 -30.09
CA ASN A 52 6.30 -42.03 -31.26
C ASN A 52 6.79 -40.71 -31.89
N PRO A 53 7.78 -40.73 -32.79
CA PRO A 53 8.24 -39.51 -33.45
C PRO A 53 7.16 -38.77 -34.26
N ASN A 54 6.14 -39.47 -34.77
CA ASN A 54 5.04 -38.81 -35.48
C ASN A 54 4.21 -37.91 -34.55
N ASP A 55 4.11 -38.27 -33.26
CA ASP A 55 3.43 -37.46 -32.26
C ASP A 55 4.14 -36.12 -32.01
N PHE A 56 5.48 -36.14 -31.99
CA PHE A 56 6.29 -34.92 -31.91
C PHE A 56 6.08 -34.02 -33.15
N ILE A 57 6.06 -34.61 -34.34
CA ILE A 57 5.83 -33.89 -35.61
C ILE A 57 4.43 -33.27 -35.64
N GLU A 58 3.41 -34.03 -35.28
CA GLU A 58 2.02 -33.58 -35.32
C GLU A 58 1.77 -32.45 -34.31
N ILE A 59 2.27 -32.58 -33.08
CA ILE A 59 2.13 -31.57 -32.04
C ILE A 59 2.87 -30.28 -32.42
N SER A 60 4.11 -30.37 -32.89
CA SER A 60 4.86 -29.20 -33.37
C SER A 60 4.20 -28.53 -34.58
N THR A 61 3.55 -29.30 -35.45
CA THR A 61 2.80 -28.77 -36.59
C THR A 61 1.54 -28.04 -36.13
N MET A 62 0.70 -28.67 -35.31
CA MET A 62 -0.59 -28.11 -34.88
C MET A 62 -0.45 -26.91 -33.94
N THR A 63 0.61 -26.88 -33.14
CA THR A 63 0.91 -25.75 -32.25
C THR A 63 1.54 -24.58 -32.99
N SER A 64 2.01 -24.77 -34.22
CA SER A 64 2.58 -23.72 -35.07
C SER A 64 1.49 -22.99 -35.85
N PHE A 65 1.71 -21.70 -36.13
CA PHE A 65 0.77 -20.85 -36.85
C PHE A 65 0.40 -21.47 -38.23
N PRO A 66 -0.86 -21.37 -38.71
CA PRO A 66 -1.32 -22.02 -39.96
C PRO A 66 -0.36 -21.87 -41.14
N ASP A 67 0.15 -20.66 -41.38
CA ASP A 67 1.06 -20.37 -42.50
C ASP A 67 2.45 -21.02 -42.34
N ASN A 68 2.85 -21.33 -41.11
CA ASN A 68 4.11 -21.96 -40.76
C ASN A 68 4.01 -23.49 -40.60
N GLN A 69 2.81 -24.09 -40.63
CA GLN A 69 2.62 -25.51 -40.31
C GLN A 69 3.39 -26.45 -41.25
N LYS A 70 3.49 -26.10 -42.54
CA LYS A 70 4.25 -26.89 -43.51
C LYS A 70 5.76 -26.87 -43.21
N LEU A 71 6.28 -25.72 -42.77
CA LEU A 71 7.67 -25.54 -42.36
C LEU A 71 7.94 -26.26 -41.03
N ALA A 72 7.04 -26.09 -40.05
CA ALA A 72 7.07 -26.75 -38.75
C ALA A 72 7.13 -28.27 -38.88
N LYS A 73 6.30 -28.86 -39.74
CA LYS A 73 6.29 -30.30 -40.00
C LYS A 73 7.64 -30.79 -40.52
N ASN A 74 8.25 -30.07 -41.45
CA ASN A 74 9.54 -30.43 -42.05
C ASN A 74 10.69 -30.31 -41.04
N LEU A 75 10.72 -29.22 -40.26
CA LEU A 75 11.75 -29.00 -39.25
C LEU A 75 11.65 -29.98 -38.09
N ALA A 76 10.45 -30.28 -37.61
CA ALA A 76 10.23 -31.30 -36.58
C ALA A 76 10.73 -32.68 -37.06
N PHE A 77 10.47 -33.02 -38.32
CA PHE A 77 10.95 -34.26 -38.92
C PHE A 77 12.49 -34.29 -39.04
N GLU A 78 13.11 -33.20 -39.48
CA GLU A 78 14.58 -33.09 -39.61
C GLU A 78 15.31 -33.16 -38.27
N ILE A 79 14.68 -32.67 -37.18
CA ILE A 79 15.24 -32.75 -35.82
C ILE A 79 15.21 -34.19 -35.31
N LEU A 80 14.09 -34.88 -35.46
CA LEU A 80 13.91 -36.26 -34.98
C LEU A 80 14.69 -37.29 -35.83
N PHE A 81 14.91 -36.98 -37.11
CA PHE A 81 15.54 -37.90 -38.06
C PHE A 81 16.67 -37.25 -38.86
N PRO A 82 17.76 -36.82 -38.20
CA PRO A 82 18.84 -36.05 -38.84
C PRO A 82 19.61 -36.81 -39.94
N ASN A 83 19.52 -38.15 -39.97
CA ASN A 83 20.17 -39.02 -40.96
C ASN A 83 19.22 -39.50 -42.10
N TYR A 84 17.97 -39.04 -42.13
CA TYR A 84 16.94 -39.56 -43.03
C TYR A 84 16.87 -38.80 -44.36
N LYS A 85 17.01 -39.52 -45.49
CA LYS A 85 16.84 -38.96 -46.84
C LYS A 85 15.36 -38.85 -47.20
N LYS A 86 14.94 -37.66 -47.65
CA LYS A 86 13.58 -37.07 -47.64
C LYS A 86 12.40 -37.78 -48.37
N ASP A 87 12.49 -39.04 -48.79
CA ASP A 87 11.60 -39.58 -49.84
C ASP A 87 10.57 -40.68 -49.46
N LEU A 88 10.24 -40.96 -48.19
CA LEU A 88 9.36 -42.12 -47.85
C LEU A 88 8.20 -41.87 -46.84
N MET A 89 7.68 -40.64 -46.76
CA MET A 89 6.64 -40.22 -45.78
C MET A 89 5.19 -40.78 -45.86
N PRO A 90 4.70 -41.55 -46.86
CA PRO A 90 3.31 -42.02 -46.85
C PRO A 90 3.02 -43.36 -46.11
N SER A 91 4.01 -44.08 -45.60
CA SER A 91 3.82 -45.51 -45.20
C SER A 91 3.66 -45.78 -43.68
N PHE A 92 3.76 -44.76 -42.82
CA PHE A 92 3.82 -44.95 -41.37
C PHE A 92 2.48 -44.91 -40.63
N PHE A 93 1.38 -44.59 -41.32
CA PHE A 93 0.05 -44.50 -40.72
C PHE A 93 -0.89 -45.56 -41.31
N ASN A 94 -0.71 -46.82 -40.91
CA ASN A 94 -1.75 -47.86 -40.92
C ASN A 94 -1.20 -49.09 -40.19
N ASP A 95 -1.60 -49.31 -38.94
CA ASP A 95 -2.68 -50.26 -38.63
C ASP A 95 -2.79 -50.53 -37.12
N LYS A 96 -4.01 -50.91 -36.74
CA LYS A 96 -4.49 -51.21 -35.40
C LYS A 96 -4.10 -52.63 -34.94
N GLU A 97 -4.16 -52.82 -33.62
CA GLU A 97 -4.24 -54.08 -32.86
C GLU A 97 -2.92 -54.75 -32.45
N PHE A 98 -2.50 -54.51 -31.20
CA PHE A 98 -2.16 -55.59 -30.25
C PHE A 98 -2.10 -55.04 -28.81
N LEU A 99 -3.24 -55.08 -28.12
CA LEU A 99 -3.28 -55.14 -26.66
C LEU A 99 -3.02 -56.60 -26.29
N ASP A 100 -2.01 -56.87 -25.46
CA ASP A 100 -2.10 -57.70 -24.25
C ASP A 100 -0.75 -58.35 -23.88
N GLN A 101 -0.51 -58.41 -22.55
CA GLN A 101 0.54 -59.13 -21.81
C GLN A 101 1.90 -58.39 -21.74
N ILE A 102 2.48 -57.99 -20.60
CA ILE A 102 2.41 -58.33 -19.17
C ILE A 102 2.97 -57.09 -18.45
N ASN A 103 2.22 -56.45 -17.55
CA ASN A 103 2.29 -56.62 -16.09
C ASN A 103 3.62 -56.18 -15.44
N GLN A 104 3.50 -55.23 -14.50
CA GLN A 104 4.19 -55.07 -13.21
C GLN A 104 4.86 -53.71 -12.97
N GLU A 105 4.54 -53.19 -11.78
CA GLU A 105 5.26 -52.22 -10.93
C GLU A 105 5.25 -50.76 -11.40
N GLU A 106 4.54 -49.88 -10.67
CA GLU A 106 5.03 -49.16 -9.49
C GLU A 106 6.34 -48.40 -9.78
N PHE A 107 6.26 -47.08 -9.97
CA PHE A 107 6.77 -46.12 -8.98
C PHE A 107 6.49 -44.67 -9.41
N MET A 108 5.73 -44.00 -8.54
CA MET A 108 5.82 -42.61 -8.09
C MET A 108 6.49 -41.57 -9.01
N ASN A 109 5.66 -40.64 -9.50
CA ASN A 109 6.08 -39.27 -9.70
C ASN A 109 5.93 -38.55 -8.36
N GLN A 110 7.06 -38.29 -7.72
CA GLN A 110 7.18 -37.26 -6.70
C GLN A 110 7.98 -36.08 -7.31
N GLU A 111 7.51 -34.82 -7.29
CA GLU A 111 6.26 -34.38 -6.70
C GLU A 111 5.99 -32.87 -6.87
N LEU A 112 4.87 -32.46 -6.26
CA LEU A 112 4.38 -31.11 -5.98
C LEU A 112 5.38 -30.27 -5.14
N LYS A 113 6.49 -29.97 -5.79
CA LYS A 113 7.71 -29.19 -5.55
C LYS A 113 7.78 -27.94 -4.64
N SER A 114 6.99 -27.77 -3.57
CA SER A 114 7.26 -26.65 -2.62
C SER A 114 6.59 -26.77 -1.26
N GLU A 115 5.37 -27.31 -1.18
CA GLU A 115 4.85 -27.84 0.09
C GLU A 115 5.36 -29.25 0.32
N LEU A 116 5.69 -29.95 -0.76
CA LEU A 116 6.54 -31.11 -0.61
C LEU A 116 7.94 -30.74 -0.30
N ASP A 117 8.59 -29.70 -0.82
CA ASP A 117 9.97 -29.42 -0.38
C ASP A 117 10.15 -29.31 1.16
N GLN A 118 9.15 -28.85 1.94
CA GLN A 118 9.17 -28.91 3.42
C GLN A 118 8.68 -30.24 4.02
N LEU A 119 7.74 -30.91 3.34
CA LEU A 119 7.31 -32.26 3.69
C LEU A 119 8.30 -33.32 3.20
N GLN A 120 9.24 -32.97 2.32
CA GLN A 120 10.34 -33.62 1.61
C GLN A 120 11.62 -33.29 2.35
N ASP A 121 11.77 -32.15 3.04
CA ASP A 121 12.84 -32.06 4.06
C ASP A 121 12.51 -32.99 5.26
N LEU A 122 11.23 -33.10 5.64
CA LEU A 122 10.73 -34.06 6.64
C LEU A 122 10.60 -35.50 6.11
N ILE A 123 10.27 -35.67 4.83
CA ILE A 123 10.19 -36.97 4.16
C ILE A 123 11.59 -37.41 3.77
N ASP A 124 12.56 -36.57 3.41
CA ASP A 124 13.96 -36.92 3.13
C ASP A 124 14.63 -37.36 4.44
N GLU A 125 14.32 -36.74 5.59
CA GLU A 125 14.66 -37.29 6.92
C GLU A 125 14.02 -38.68 7.19
N ILE A 126 12.88 -39.00 6.57
CA ILE A 126 12.09 -40.24 6.75
C ILE A 126 12.23 -41.25 5.56
N GLU A 127 12.79 -40.84 4.42
CA GLU A 127 13.00 -41.58 3.17
C GLU A 127 14.49 -41.89 2.98
N LEU A 128 15.38 -41.17 3.67
CA LEU A 128 16.70 -41.68 4.07
C LEU A 128 16.60 -43.00 4.85
N THR A 129 15.41 -43.43 5.28
CA THR A 129 15.18 -44.78 5.84
C THR A 129 14.62 -45.81 4.87
N LYS A 130 14.48 -45.53 3.56
CA LYS A 130 13.90 -46.50 2.60
C LYS A 130 14.71 -46.88 1.35
N SER A 131 15.92 -46.37 1.19
CA SER A 131 16.97 -47.09 0.46
C SER A 131 18.33 -46.75 1.04
N ILE A 132 18.59 -47.26 2.24
CA ILE A 132 19.92 -47.13 2.85
C ILE A 132 20.85 -48.09 2.09
N ASP A 133 21.66 -47.53 1.21
CA ASP A 133 22.95 -48.13 0.90
C ASP A 133 23.82 -47.94 2.15
N THR A 134 23.81 -48.96 3.01
CA THR A 134 24.47 -48.93 4.33
C THR A 134 25.94 -48.53 4.21
N ASP A 135 26.56 -48.85 3.08
CA ASP A 135 27.95 -48.53 2.76
C ASP A 135 28.16 -47.03 2.49
N LEU A 136 27.19 -46.33 1.88
CA LEU A 136 27.27 -44.89 1.61
C LEU A 136 27.12 -44.08 2.92
N ILE A 137 26.17 -44.46 3.79
CA ILE A 137 25.97 -43.80 5.08
C ILE A 137 27.21 -43.97 5.96
N GLU A 138 27.81 -45.16 5.98
CA GLU A 138 29.04 -45.40 6.74
C GLU A 138 30.22 -44.56 6.20
N GLN A 139 30.32 -44.37 4.88
CA GLN A 139 31.32 -43.48 4.27
C GLN A 139 31.06 -42.01 4.61
N MET A 140 29.81 -41.55 4.63
CA MET A 140 29.46 -40.18 4.98
C MET A 140 29.69 -39.87 6.46
N GLU A 141 29.35 -40.80 7.36
CA GLU A 141 29.65 -40.66 8.79
C GLU A 141 31.17 -40.57 9.03
N GLN A 142 31.96 -41.42 8.36
CA GLN A 142 33.42 -41.35 8.42
C GLN A 142 33.95 -40.02 7.87
N PHE A 143 33.44 -39.56 6.72
CA PHE A 143 33.82 -38.28 6.14
C PHE A 143 33.48 -37.11 7.06
N LEU A 144 32.31 -37.09 7.70
CA LEU A 144 31.91 -36.01 8.61
C LEU A 144 32.71 -36.00 9.91
N GLU A 145 33.13 -37.17 10.42
CA GLU A 145 34.10 -37.24 11.51
C GLU A 145 35.45 -36.64 11.11
N GLU A 146 35.93 -36.92 9.90
CA GLU A 146 37.17 -36.33 9.36
C GLU A 146 37.03 -34.83 9.07
N LEU A 147 35.89 -34.39 8.54
CA LEU A 147 35.58 -33.00 8.24
C LEU A 147 35.50 -32.18 9.52
N ASN A 148 34.85 -32.69 10.56
CA ASN A 148 34.78 -32.02 11.86
C ASN A 148 36.16 -31.79 12.50
N GLN A 149 37.14 -32.66 12.24
CA GLN A 149 38.52 -32.48 12.70
C GLN A 149 39.31 -31.44 11.88
N ASN A 150 38.86 -31.12 10.67
CA ASN A 150 39.55 -30.25 9.73
C ASN A 150 38.73 -29.03 9.29
N ARG A 151 37.58 -28.78 9.93
CA ARG A 151 36.59 -27.77 9.53
C ARG A 151 37.16 -26.36 9.47
N ASP A 152 38.04 -26.03 10.41
CA ASP A 152 38.68 -24.72 10.53
C ASP A 152 39.99 -24.61 9.73
N LYS A 153 40.30 -25.60 8.87
CA LYS A 153 41.49 -25.59 8.02
C LYS A 153 41.13 -25.23 6.60
N GLN A 154 41.94 -24.38 5.99
CA GLN A 154 41.87 -24.10 4.56
C GLN A 154 42.33 -25.33 3.75
N PRO A 155 41.70 -25.64 2.61
CA PRO A 155 40.65 -24.87 1.92
C PRO A 155 39.19 -25.22 2.36
N TYR A 156 39.02 -26.11 3.34
CA TYR A 156 37.70 -26.66 3.72
C TYR A 156 36.78 -25.64 4.38
N GLU A 157 37.33 -24.77 5.22
CA GLU A 157 36.59 -23.65 5.82
C GLU A 157 35.97 -22.74 4.73
N SER A 158 36.74 -22.41 3.70
CA SER A 158 36.26 -21.62 2.56
C SER A 158 35.30 -22.37 1.64
N ALA A 159 35.47 -23.69 1.48
CA ALA A 159 34.51 -24.52 0.76
C ALA A 159 33.13 -24.52 1.46
N LEU A 160 33.13 -24.68 2.79
CA LEU A 160 31.92 -24.74 3.61
C LEU A 160 31.10 -23.45 3.61
N GLN A 161 31.71 -22.29 3.32
CA GLN A 161 30.99 -21.02 3.20
C GLN A 161 29.95 -21.00 2.07
N PHE A 162 30.09 -21.89 1.07
CA PHE A 162 29.13 -22.03 -0.03
C PHE A 162 27.97 -22.96 0.31
N PHE A 163 27.93 -23.48 1.54
CA PHE A 163 26.87 -24.32 2.07
C PHE A 163 26.19 -23.61 3.24
N ASN A 164 24.87 -23.74 3.33
CA ASN A 164 24.11 -23.10 4.41
C ASN A 164 24.31 -23.82 5.75
N ASP A 165 24.36 -25.15 5.70
CA ASP A 165 24.61 -26.03 6.84
C ASP A 165 25.09 -27.41 6.35
N ASP A 166 25.41 -28.28 7.31
CA ASP A 166 25.93 -29.63 7.02
C ASP A 166 24.86 -30.54 6.36
N SER A 167 23.57 -30.18 6.37
CA SER A 167 22.51 -30.97 5.72
C SER A 167 22.64 -30.96 4.19
N GLU A 168 23.18 -29.89 3.62
CA GLU A 168 23.43 -29.80 2.18
C GLU A 168 24.54 -30.74 1.71
N LEU A 169 25.46 -31.14 2.60
CA LEU A 169 26.47 -32.15 2.30
C LEU A 169 25.84 -33.54 2.11
N TYR A 170 24.80 -33.85 2.89
CA TYR A 170 24.02 -35.07 2.73
C TYR A 170 23.19 -35.06 1.45
N LYS A 171 22.59 -33.92 1.12
CA LYS A 171 21.76 -33.76 -0.09
C LYS A 171 22.54 -33.94 -1.39
N GLU A 172 23.80 -33.51 -1.42
CA GLU A 172 24.69 -33.64 -2.58
C GLU A 172 25.54 -34.91 -2.54
N GLU A 173 25.29 -35.82 -1.59
CA GLU A 173 25.99 -37.10 -1.41
C GLU A 173 27.53 -36.95 -1.34
N ILE A 174 28.01 -35.89 -0.67
CA ILE A 174 29.44 -35.59 -0.58
C ILE A 174 30.11 -36.54 0.42
N THR A 175 31.01 -37.38 -0.07
CA THR A 175 31.69 -38.43 0.71
C THR A 175 33.19 -38.20 0.86
N SER A 176 33.73 -37.17 0.23
CA SER A 176 35.17 -36.86 0.27
C SER A 176 35.47 -35.37 0.21
N PHE A 177 36.69 -35.00 0.64
CA PHE A 177 37.17 -33.63 0.54
C PHE A 177 37.28 -33.12 -0.91
N GLU A 178 37.55 -34.01 -1.87
CA GLU A 178 37.61 -33.64 -3.29
C GLU A 178 36.22 -33.26 -3.82
N GLU A 179 35.19 -34.03 -3.48
CA GLU A 179 33.80 -33.76 -3.84
C GLU A 179 33.28 -32.47 -3.18
N LEU A 180 33.62 -32.24 -1.90
CA LEU A 180 33.30 -31.00 -1.20
C LEU A 180 33.82 -29.77 -1.93
N ILE A 181 35.08 -29.83 -2.38
CA ILE A 181 35.72 -28.74 -3.10
C ILE A 181 35.09 -28.56 -4.48
N GLU A 182 34.85 -29.63 -5.23
CA GLU A 182 34.24 -29.52 -6.57
C GLU A 182 32.81 -28.95 -6.54
N GLU A 183 31.99 -29.34 -5.56
CA GLU A 183 30.65 -28.79 -5.41
C GLU A 183 30.69 -27.33 -4.94
N ALA A 184 31.61 -26.96 -4.03
CA ALA A 184 31.85 -25.56 -3.68
C ALA A 184 32.24 -24.71 -4.91
N LYS A 185 33.11 -25.23 -5.78
CA LYS A 185 33.49 -24.57 -7.04
C LYS A 185 32.30 -24.37 -7.98
N LYS A 186 31.43 -25.38 -8.11
CA LYS A 186 30.21 -25.32 -8.93
C LYS A 186 29.24 -24.25 -8.43
N ARG A 187 28.96 -24.24 -7.12
CA ARG A 187 28.07 -23.23 -6.50
C ARG A 187 28.63 -21.82 -6.61
N MET A 188 29.95 -21.67 -6.49
CA MET A 188 30.60 -20.39 -6.70
C MET A 188 30.48 -19.89 -8.15
N MET A 189 30.59 -20.78 -9.14
CA MET A 189 30.41 -20.42 -10.57
C MET A 189 29.02 -19.83 -10.84
N GLU A 190 27.98 -20.33 -10.17
CA GLU A 190 26.62 -19.80 -10.30
C GLU A 190 26.47 -18.40 -9.70
N LYS A 191 27.25 -18.06 -8.66
CA LYS A 191 27.25 -16.74 -8.01
C LYS A 191 28.05 -15.66 -8.73
N ILE A 192 28.82 -15.99 -9.77
CA ILE A 192 29.65 -15.00 -10.51
C ILE A 192 28.77 -13.87 -11.05
N ASN A 193 29.22 -12.62 -10.91
CA ASN A 193 28.47 -11.35 -11.10
C ASN A 193 27.60 -10.89 -9.92
N SER A 194 27.56 -11.65 -8.84
CA SER A 194 26.89 -11.33 -7.57
C SER A 194 27.73 -11.74 -6.36
N LEU A 195 29.06 -11.78 -6.51
CA LEU A 195 29.98 -12.24 -5.45
C LEU A 195 30.08 -11.18 -4.35
N SER A 196 30.07 -11.64 -3.09
CA SER A 196 30.45 -10.82 -1.94
C SER A 196 31.98 -10.80 -1.76
N PRO A 197 32.52 -9.85 -0.97
CA PRO A 197 33.93 -9.84 -0.61
C PRO A 197 34.40 -11.13 0.08
N GLU A 198 33.54 -11.74 0.89
CA GLU A 198 33.85 -13.01 1.55
C GLU A 198 33.87 -14.17 0.53
N ASP A 199 32.92 -14.23 -0.42
CA ASP A 199 32.95 -15.22 -1.51
C ASP A 199 34.24 -15.11 -2.36
N LEU A 200 34.78 -13.90 -2.53
CA LEU A 200 36.05 -13.69 -3.24
C LEU A 200 37.27 -14.16 -2.45
N LYS A 201 37.29 -13.97 -1.12
CA LYS A 201 38.32 -14.57 -0.26
C LYS A 201 38.28 -16.09 -0.35
N ALA A 202 37.09 -16.67 -0.20
CA ALA A 202 36.90 -18.12 -0.30
C ALA A 202 37.29 -18.66 -1.69
N GLY A 203 36.95 -17.93 -2.74
CA GLY A 203 37.37 -18.24 -4.10
C GLY A 203 38.88 -18.26 -4.33
N ALA A 204 39.62 -17.41 -3.62
CA ALA A 204 41.08 -17.38 -3.70
C ALA A 204 41.71 -18.60 -3.02
N GLU A 205 41.19 -19.02 -1.87
CA GLU A 205 41.63 -20.24 -1.16
C GLU A 205 41.29 -21.54 -1.92
N LEU A 206 40.27 -21.50 -2.80
CA LEU A 206 39.88 -22.61 -3.68
C LEU A 206 40.57 -22.59 -5.06
N ASP A 207 41.57 -21.72 -5.27
CA ASP A 207 42.30 -21.56 -6.54
C ASP A 207 41.41 -21.19 -7.76
N LEU A 208 40.30 -20.48 -7.54
CA LEU A 208 39.32 -20.13 -8.60
C LEU A 208 39.54 -18.76 -9.24
N ASN A 209 40.62 -18.05 -8.89
CA ASN A 209 40.84 -16.67 -9.29
C ASN A 209 40.84 -16.46 -10.81
N GLU A 210 41.48 -17.34 -11.58
CA GLU A 210 41.50 -17.23 -13.06
C GLU A 210 40.09 -17.37 -13.66
N LEU A 211 39.25 -18.22 -13.08
CA LEU A 211 37.89 -18.46 -13.54
C LEU A 211 37.01 -17.22 -13.29
N ILE A 212 37.10 -16.63 -12.08
CA ILE A 212 36.39 -15.37 -11.75
C ILE A 212 36.79 -14.26 -12.71
N GLN A 213 38.08 -14.12 -13.00
CA GLN A 213 38.61 -13.08 -13.87
C GLN A 213 38.08 -13.19 -15.30
N GLN A 214 37.91 -14.41 -15.81
CA GLN A 214 37.38 -14.68 -17.15
C GLN A 214 35.85 -14.55 -17.22
N ALA A 215 35.13 -15.10 -16.25
CA ALA A 215 33.67 -15.23 -16.29
C ALA A 215 32.91 -13.99 -15.78
N SER A 216 33.50 -13.22 -14.84
CA SER A 216 32.84 -12.03 -14.32
C SER A 216 32.71 -10.94 -15.39
N LYS A 217 31.63 -10.16 -15.32
CA LYS A 217 31.41 -8.93 -16.12
C LYS A 217 31.63 -7.68 -15.26
N ARG A 218 31.83 -7.84 -13.94
CA ARG A 218 31.96 -6.73 -12.98
C ARG A 218 33.43 -6.40 -12.75
N ASN A 219 33.79 -5.12 -12.89
CA ASN A 219 35.19 -4.69 -12.76
C ASN A 219 35.73 -4.91 -11.35
N TRP A 220 34.93 -4.67 -10.30
CA TRP A 220 35.35 -4.85 -8.91
C TRP A 220 35.67 -6.31 -8.58
N GLU A 221 34.84 -7.27 -9.02
CA GLU A 221 35.12 -8.71 -8.79
C GLU A 221 36.44 -9.14 -9.45
N LYS A 222 36.68 -8.70 -10.69
CA LYS A 222 37.94 -9.01 -11.41
C LYS A 222 39.16 -8.43 -10.72
N ILE A 223 39.09 -7.15 -10.35
CA ILE A 223 40.23 -6.43 -9.77
C ILE A 223 40.55 -6.99 -8.39
N THR A 224 39.53 -7.25 -7.57
CA THR A 224 39.71 -7.86 -6.26
C THR A 224 40.25 -9.29 -6.37
N SER A 225 39.76 -10.11 -7.32
CA SER A 225 40.31 -11.46 -7.55
C SER A 225 41.77 -11.43 -8.02
N LYS A 226 42.14 -10.50 -8.93
CA LYS A 226 43.54 -10.29 -9.33
C LYS A 226 44.41 -9.92 -8.14
N ALA A 227 43.92 -9.03 -7.28
CA ALA A 227 44.62 -8.56 -6.09
C ALA A 227 44.89 -9.70 -5.09
N LEU A 228 43.86 -10.52 -4.79
CA LEU A 228 43.96 -11.70 -3.93
C LEU A 228 44.96 -12.73 -4.50
N ASN A 229 45.09 -12.80 -5.82
CA ASN A 229 46.05 -13.66 -6.50
C ASN A 229 47.47 -13.05 -6.65
N ASN A 230 47.80 -11.99 -5.90
CA ASN A 230 49.08 -11.26 -5.97
C ASN A 230 49.44 -10.74 -7.38
N GLN A 231 48.46 -10.51 -8.26
CA GLN A 231 48.70 -9.90 -9.57
C GLN A 231 48.77 -8.37 -9.48
N ASP A 232 49.54 -7.74 -10.37
CA ASP A 232 49.62 -6.26 -10.41
C ASP A 232 48.34 -5.64 -10.99
N ILE A 233 47.57 -4.99 -10.12
CA ILE A 233 46.32 -4.29 -10.44
C ILE A 233 46.51 -2.79 -10.74
N THR A 234 47.74 -2.28 -10.74
CA THR A 234 48.02 -0.83 -10.86
C THR A 234 47.46 -0.23 -12.15
N LYS A 235 47.50 -0.98 -13.26
CA LYS A 235 46.89 -0.56 -14.53
C LYS A 235 45.37 -0.52 -14.46
N ASP A 236 44.76 -1.57 -13.91
CA ASP A 236 43.30 -1.68 -13.79
C ASP A 236 42.73 -0.55 -12.91
N ILE A 237 43.41 -0.22 -11.80
CA ILE A 237 43.04 0.91 -10.94
C ILE A 237 43.15 2.24 -11.69
N ASN A 238 44.26 2.48 -12.41
CA ASN A 238 44.44 3.71 -13.18
C ASN A 238 43.39 3.87 -14.30
N ASP A 239 43.01 2.77 -14.94
CA ASP A 239 41.98 2.77 -15.98
C ASP A 239 40.58 3.03 -15.38
N LEU A 240 40.28 2.49 -14.19
CA LEU A 240 39.07 2.84 -13.44
C LEU A 240 38.99 4.34 -13.15
N PHE A 241 40.07 4.93 -12.62
CA PHE A 241 40.11 6.38 -12.36
C PHE A 241 39.90 7.22 -13.63
N LYS A 242 40.38 6.76 -14.79
CA LYS A 242 40.20 7.46 -16.08
C LYS A 242 38.83 7.22 -16.72
N SER A 243 38.20 6.08 -16.47
CA SER A 243 36.92 5.70 -17.08
C SER A 243 35.76 6.62 -16.68
N GLY A 244 35.87 7.28 -15.53
CA GLY A 244 34.81 8.11 -14.97
C GLY A 244 33.63 7.33 -14.37
N ASN A 245 33.70 5.99 -14.31
CA ASN A 245 32.67 5.17 -13.68
C ASN A 245 32.84 5.17 -12.15
N PHE A 246 32.21 6.14 -11.50
CA PHE A 246 32.28 6.36 -10.06
C PHE A 246 31.76 5.17 -9.22
N GLU A 247 30.71 4.49 -9.68
CA GLU A 247 30.12 3.35 -8.97
C GLU A 247 31.08 2.16 -8.94
N ASP A 248 31.67 1.82 -10.09
CA ASP A 248 32.67 0.75 -10.19
C ASP A 248 33.88 1.04 -9.31
N LEU A 249 34.30 2.31 -9.24
CA LEU A 249 35.45 2.72 -8.45
C LEU A 249 35.21 2.56 -6.95
N ILE A 250 34.05 3.01 -6.45
CA ILE A 250 33.68 2.84 -5.04
C ILE A 250 33.52 1.36 -4.68
N LYS A 251 32.84 0.58 -5.52
CA LYS A 251 32.67 -0.86 -5.27
C LYS A 251 34.00 -1.59 -5.25
N SER A 252 34.89 -1.26 -6.18
CA SER A 252 36.25 -1.82 -6.20
C SER A 252 37.00 -1.47 -4.92
N LEU A 253 36.92 -0.22 -4.45
CA LEU A 253 37.57 0.19 -3.21
C LEU A 253 36.99 -0.54 -1.98
N LYS A 254 35.65 -0.64 -1.89
CA LYS A 254 34.97 -1.39 -0.83
C LYS A 254 35.44 -2.84 -0.81
N PHE A 255 35.39 -3.53 -1.95
CA PHE A 255 35.76 -4.93 -2.06
C PHE A 255 37.24 -5.14 -1.73
N LEU A 256 38.15 -4.32 -2.25
CA LEU A 256 39.58 -4.39 -1.92
C LEU A 256 39.86 -4.16 -0.43
N ASN A 257 39.09 -3.28 0.22
CA ASN A 257 39.23 -2.98 1.65
C ASN A 257 38.68 -4.11 2.54
N GLU A 258 37.48 -4.64 2.24
CA GLU A 258 36.87 -5.75 3.01
C GLU A 258 37.62 -7.08 2.78
N THR A 259 38.29 -7.22 1.63
CA THR A 259 39.10 -8.41 1.34
C THR A 259 40.52 -8.38 1.90
N ASP A 260 40.99 -7.25 2.43
CA ASP A 260 42.40 -7.04 2.80
C ASP A 260 43.40 -7.39 1.66
N ALA A 261 42.93 -7.36 0.40
CA ALA A 261 43.69 -7.86 -0.75
C ALA A 261 44.88 -6.96 -1.14
N ILE A 262 44.91 -5.72 -0.65
CA ILE A 262 46.02 -4.78 -0.85
C ILE A 262 46.41 -4.07 0.46
N PRO A 263 47.66 -3.58 0.58
CA PRO A 263 48.10 -2.85 1.76
C PRO A 263 47.23 -1.61 2.05
N LYS A 264 47.01 -1.33 3.33
CA LYS A 264 46.19 -0.18 3.80
C LYS A 264 46.66 1.16 3.25
N ASP A 265 47.97 1.33 3.00
CA ASP A 265 48.52 2.55 2.39
C ASP A 265 48.02 2.78 0.96
N GLN A 266 47.83 1.71 0.18
CA GLN A 266 47.27 1.81 -1.18
C GLN A 266 45.77 2.14 -1.16
N ILE A 267 45.02 1.56 -0.22
CA ILE A 267 43.61 1.91 0.02
C ILE A 267 43.48 3.40 0.35
N GLN A 268 44.36 3.91 1.22
CA GLN A 268 44.35 5.32 1.59
C GLN A 268 44.65 6.24 0.40
N ASN A 269 45.62 5.88 -0.45
CA ASN A 269 45.91 6.64 -1.68
C ASN A 269 44.71 6.66 -2.63
N MET A 270 43.96 5.56 -2.75
CA MET A 270 42.74 5.51 -3.56
C MET A 270 41.63 6.37 -2.94
N LYS A 271 41.47 6.36 -1.61
CA LYS A 271 40.53 7.24 -0.88
C LYS A 271 40.87 8.71 -1.06
N ASP A 272 42.15 9.08 -1.10
CA ASP A 272 42.58 10.46 -1.35
C ASP A 272 42.35 10.85 -2.82
N ALA A 273 42.52 9.94 -3.78
CA ALA A 273 42.24 10.20 -5.19
C ALA A 273 40.74 10.38 -5.50
N LEU A 274 39.86 9.79 -4.68
CA LEU A 274 38.40 9.95 -4.76
C LEU A 274 37.94 11.39 -4.56
N GLU A 275 38.69 12.19 -3.79
CA GLU A 275 38.36 13.59 -3.48
C GLU A 275 38.06 14.42 -4.73
N ASN A 276 38.83 14.22 -5.80
CA ASN A 276 38.68 14.96 -7.04
C ASN A 276 37.52 14.47 -7.92
N GLN A 277 37.03 13.25 -7.69
CA GLN A 277 35.96 12.63 -8.46
C GLN A 277 34.57 12.95 -7.92
N ILE A 278 34.43 13.22 -6.63
CA ILE A 278 33.16 13.58 -6.01
C ILE A 278 32.73 14.97 -6.48
N GLN A 279 31.64 15.04 -7.24
CA GLN A 279 31.11 16.28 -7.83
C GLN A 279 29.85 16.79 -7.13
N ASN A 280 29.05 15.94 -6.48
CA ASN A 280 27.76 16.31 -5.90
C ASN A 280 27.43 15.47 -4.65
N LEU A 281 26.35 15.85 -3.94
CA LEU A 281 25.92 15.22 -2.69
C LEU A 281 25.50 13.75 -2.88
N ASP A 282 24.93 13.39 -4.03
CA ASP A 282 24.59 12.00 -4.35
C ASP A 282 25.85 11.12 -4.37
N GLN A 283 26.89 11.58 -5.07
CA GLN A 283 28.18 10.89 -5.14
C GLN A 283 28.86 10.83 -3.77
N LEU A 284 28.82 11.92 -3.00
CA LEU A 284 29.37 11.95 -1.66
C LEU A 284 28.65 10.95 -0.74
N PHE A 285 27.32 10.89 -0.79
CA PHE A 285 26.52 9.95 -0.02
C PHE A 285 26.79 8.49 -0.42
N GLN A 286 26.87 8.21 -1.72
CA GLN A 286 27.23 6.87 -2.21
C GLN A 286 28.63 6.44 -1.76
N ALA A 287 29.60 7.37 -1.79
CA ALA A 287 30.94 7.10 -1.29
C ALA A 287 30.92 6.81 0.21
N ALA A 288 30.33 7.70 1.01
CA ALA A 288 30.26 7.54 2.46
C ALA A 288 29.56 6.23 2.86
N LYS A 289 28.43 5.91 2.22
CA LYS A 289 27.68 4.67 2.47
C LYS A 289 28.49 3.40 2.20
N ASN A 290 29.29 3.37 1.15
CA ASN A 290 30.05 2.17 0.79
C ASN A 290 31.38 2.07 1.54
N LEU A 291 31.96 3.19 1.96
CA LEU A 291 33.25 3.22 2.68
C LEU A 291 33.09 3.15 4.20
N GLY A 292 31.90 3.46 4.72
CA GLY A 292 31.61 3.53 6.16
C GLY A 292 32.09 4.83 6.82
N ASP A 293 32.86 5.65 6.12
CA ASP A 293 33.35 6.96 6.54
C ASP A 293 33.19 8.01 5.42
N THR A 294 33.12 9.29 5.79
CA THR A 294 33.06 10.37 4.78
C THR A 294 34.47 10.56 4.17
N PRO A 295 34.65 10.32 2.85
CA PRO A 295 35.94 10.60 2.20
C PRO A 295 36.23 12.10 2.20
N LYS A 296 37.47 12.51 1.89
CA LYS A 296 37.76 13.93 1.63
C LYS A 296 37.03 14.37 0.36
N PHE A 297 36.53 15.60 0.35
CA PHE A 297 35.84 16.20 -0.79
C PHE A 297 35.96 17.72 -0.78
N ASP A 298 35.91 18.34 -1.96
CA ASP A 298 35.77 19.79 -2.06
C ASP A 298 34.31 20.19 -1.78
N GLN A 299 34.10 20.66 -0.56
CA GLN A 299 32.79 21.06 -0.06
C GLN A 299 32.10 22.13 -0.91
N ASN A 300 32.83 23.15 -1.37
CA ASN A 300 32.22 24.24 -2.14
C ASN A 300 31.76 23.71 -3.50
N LYS A 301 32.64 22.99 -4.18
CA LYS A 301 32.35 22.39 -5.49
C LYS A 301 31.16 21.43 -5.43
N VAL A 302 31.13 20.56 -4.43
CA VAL A 302 30.05 19.58 -4.23
C VAL A 302 28.70 20.26 -3.99
N LEU A 303 28.66 21.25 -3.10
CA LEU A 303 27.42 21.96 -2.79
C LEU A 303 26.94 22.77 -4.00
N ASP A 304 27.82 23.52 -4.67
CA ASP A 304 27.46 24.38 -5.81
C ASP A 304 26.92 23.55 -6.98
N ASN A 305 27.52 22.40 -7.30
CA ASN A 305 27.03 21.50 -8.33
C ASN A 305 25.69 20.85 -7.95
N SER A 306 25.51 20.46 -6.69
CA SER A 306 24.27 19.82 -6.22
C SER A 306 23.07 20.77 -6.33
N LEU A 307 23.27 22.06 -6.04
CA LEU A 307 22.26 23.10 -6.18
C LEU A 307 21.82 23.34 -7.63
N GLN A 308 22.65 23.00 -8.61
CA GLN A 308 22.31 23.13 -10.04
C GLN A 308 21.60 21.89 -10.62
N GLN A 309 21.85 20.71 -10.04
CA GLN A 309 21.44 19.43 -10.62
C GLN A 309 20.14 18.88 -10.01
N SER A 310 19.89 19.16 -8.72
CA SER A 310 18.84 18.51 -7.95
C SER A 310 18.00 19.51 -7.15
N SER A 311 16.81 19.07 -6.71
CA SER A 311 15.90 19.90 -5.91
C SER A 311 16.44 20.18 -4.50
N PHE A 312 15.93 21.25 -3.88
CA PHE A 312 16.25 21.59 -2.49
C PHE A 312 15.96 20.42 -1.53
N GLU A 313 14.80 19.78 -1.65
CA GLU A 313 14.40 18.68 -0.77
C GLU A 313 15.34 17.47 -0.90
N HIS A 314 15.70 17.10 -2.12
CA HIS A 314 16.64 16.00 -2.37
C HIS A 314 18.01 16.29 -1.73
N ASN A 315 18.56 17.48 -2.01
CA ASN A 315 19.86 17.89 -1.48
C ASN A 315 19.86 18.01 0.04
N PHE A 316 18.77 18.53 0.63
CA PHE A 316 18.63 18.65 2.08
C PHE A 316 18.54 17.28 2.75
N ASN A 317 17.81 16.32 2.16
CA ASN A 317 17.71 14.96 2.67
C ASN A 317 19.05 14.19 2.61
N LEU A 318 19.81 14.38 1.53
CA LEU A 318 21.16 13.82 1.42
C LEU A 318 22.11 14.43 2.46
N ALA A 319 22.10 15.76 2.59
CA ALA A 319 22.89 16.45 3.61
C ALA A 319 22.48 16.02 5.04
N ASN A 320 21.18 15.82 5.28
CA ASN A 320 20.68 15.31 6.56
C ASN A 320 21.21 13.90 6.84
N SER A 321 21.19 13.02 5.85
CA SER A 321 21.72 11.66 5.99
C SER A 321 23.23 11.67 6.24
N LEU A 322 23.97 12.55 5.55
CA LEU A 322 25.40 12.71 5.75
C LEU A 322 25.74 13.23 7.16
N ASP A 323 24.99 14.22 7.65
CA ASP A 323 25.17 14.78 8.99
C ASP A 323 24.83 13.76 10.08
N GLN A 324 23.74 13.00 9.91
CA GLN A 324 23.27 12.04 10.91
C GLN A 324 24.14 10.78 11.00
N TYR A 325 24.50 10.18 9.87
CA TYR A 325 25.20 8.89 9.84
C TYR A 325 26.72 9.03 9.81
N PHE A 326 27.25 10.14 9.29
CA PHE A 326 28.69 10.32 9.07
C PHE A 326 29.26 11.59 9.72
N GLY A 327 28.46 12.31 10.53
CA GLY A 327 28.94 13.41 11.36
C GLY A 327 29.37 14.67 10.61
N THR A 328 28.89 14.87 9.37
CA THR A 328 29.17 16.10 8.61
C THR A 328 28.36 17.30 9.15
N ASN A 329 28.61 18.49 8.57
CA ASN A 329 27.80 19.69 8.82
C ASN A 329 27.34 20.34 7.50
N LEU A 330 26.87 19.51 6.58
CA LEU A 330 26.50 19.89 5.23
C LEU A 330 25.15 20.59 5.17
N ARG A 331 24.18 20.30 6.07
CA ARG A 331 22.89 21.01 6.07
C ARG A 331 23.04 22.50 6.29
N ALA A 332 23.84 22.89 7.29
CA ALA A 332 24.06 24.29 7.61
C ALA A 332 24.69 25.04 6.42
N GLN A 333 25.72 24.43 5.82
CA GLN A 333 26.46 25.01 4.71
C GLN A 333 25.65 25.04 3.41
N LEU A 334 24.84 24.01 3.14
CA LEU A 334 23.91 23.97 2.02
C LEU A 334 22.91 25.12 2.13
N LEU A 335 22.33 25.35 3.31
CA LEU A 335 21.42 26.46 3.55
C LEU A 335 22.10 27.83 3.39
N ASP A 336 23.33 27.99 3.88
CA ASP A 336 24.10 29.23 3.72
C ASP A 336 24.36 29.52 2.23
N LYS A 337 24.78 28.51 1.47
CA LYS A 337 24.99 28.60 0.01
C LYS A 337 23.71 28.91 -0.75
N PHE A 338 22.62 28.22 -0.39
CA PHE A 338 21.31 28.47 -0.98
C PHE A 338 20.86 29.92 -0.74
N ASN A 339 20.97 30.40 0.49
CA ASN A 339 20.62 31.78 0.83
C ASN A 339 21.47 32.79 0.06
N GLN A 340 22.79 32.56 -0.09
CA GLN A 340 23.67 33.43 -0.89
C GLN A 340 23.31 33.45 -2.37
N GLN A 341 22.99 32.30 -2.98
CA GLN A 341 22.71 32.20 -4.41
C GLN A 341 21.35 32.82 -4.79
N PHE A 342 20.36 32.75 -3.90
CA PHE A 342 18.99 33.19 -4.16
C PHE A 342 18.61 34.50 -3.47
N SER A 343 19.56 35.19 -2.83
CA SER A 343 19.42 36.55 -2.32
C SER A 343 19.20 37.56 -3.46
N GLY A 344 17.97 37.68 -3.97
CA GLY A 344 17.57 38.71 -4.95
C GLY A 344 16.83 38.21 -6.20
N SER A 345 16.64 36.91 -6.37
CA SER A 345 15.79 36.34 -7.43
C SER A 345 14.47 35.81 -6.84
N ASN A 346 13.40 35.71 -7.64
CA ASN A 346 12.13 35.12 -7.20
C ASN A 346 12.39 33.69 -6.70
N MET A 347 12.53 33.55 -5.39
CA MET A 347 12.76 32.29 -4.72
C MET A 347 11.49 31.43 -4.89
N ASN A 348 11.63 30.23 -5.45
CA ASN A 348 10.52 29.31 -5.67
C ASN A 348 10.40 28.27 -4.53
N LEU A 349 10.76 28.66 -3.31
CA LEU A 349 10.60 27.82 -2.13
C LEU A 349 9.28 28.15 -1.43
N SER A 350 8.45 27.13 -1.26
CA SER A 350 7.19 27.25 -0.53
C SER A 350 7.42 27.18 0.98
N LEU A 351 6.47 27.73 1.74
CA LEU A 351 6.43 27.57 3.20
C LEU A 351 6.35 26.09 3.61
N GLU A 352 5.68 25.25 2.82
CA GLU A 352 5.58 23.80 3.04
C GLU A 352 6.94 23.09 2.91
N THR A 353 7.74 23.45 1.92
CA THR A 353 9.07 22.86 1.72
C THR A 353 10.01 23.26 2.87
N LEU A 354 9.98 24.52 3.33
CA LEU A 354 10.83 24.98 4.43
C LEU A 354 10.43 24.43 5.80
N THR A 355 9.14 24.18 6.02
CA THR A 355 8.61 23.58 7.26
C THR A 355 8.95 22.10 7.37
N LYS A 356 8.80 21.33 6.28
CA LYS A 356 9.23 19.92 6.22
C LYS A 356 10.74 19.76 6.46
N ASN A 357 11.54 20.71 5.98
CA ASN A 357 13.00 20.70 6.08
C ASN A 357 13.50 21.73 7.11
N ALA A 358 12.82 21.83 8.25
CA ALA A 358 13.13 22.83 9.27
C ALA A 358 14.50 22.61 9.91
N PHE A 359 15.32 23.67 9.93
CA PHE A 359 16.66 23.64 10.52
C PHE A 359 16.94 24.88 11.37
N THR A 360 17.54 24.68 12.54
CA THR A 360 17.81 25.79 13.47
C THR A 360 19.11 26.49 13.11
N ASN A 361 19.09 27.33 12.08
CA ASN A 361 20.18 28.25 11.76
C ASN A 361 19.67 29.60 11.23
N LYS A 362 20.60 30.56 11.09
CA LYS A 362 20.28 31.90 10.60
C LYS A 362 19.75 31.86 9.15
N SER A 363 20.42 31.11 8.28
CA SER A 363 20.06 31.07 6.85
C SER A 363 18.67 30.50 6.61
N TRP A 364 18.26 29.46 7.33
CA TRP A 364 16.89 28.94 7.27
C TRP A 364 15.86 29.98 7.74
N ASN A 365 16.14 30.73 8.82
CA ASN A 365 15.25 31.80 9.27
C ASN A 365 15.12 32.90 8.20
N ASP A 366 16.22 33.27 7.55
CA ASP A 366 16.22 34.28 6.48
C ASP A 366 15.39 33.80 5.27
N LEU A 367 15.54 32.52 4.88
CA LEU A 367 14.75 31.90 3.81
C LEU A 367 13.26 31.83 4.17
N LEU A 368 12.93 31.50 5.43
CA LEU A 368 11.55 31.47 5.93
C LEU A 368 10.91 32.85 5.86
N ASN A 369 11.61 33.88 6.32
CA ASN A 369 11.11 35.25 6.31
C ASN A 369 10.85 35.72 4.87
N GLN A 370 11.77 35.42 3.94
CA GLN A 370 11.57 35.74 2.52
C GLN A 370 10.38 34.99 1.90
N ALA A 371 10.19 33.71 2.23
CA ALA A 371 9.03 32.94 1.78
C ALA A 371 7.71 33.49 2.34
N LEU A 372 7.70 33.92 3.61
CA LEU A 372 6.55 34.60 4.23
C LEU A 372 6.25 35.94 3.55
N GLU A 373 7.27 36.75 3.29
CA GLU A 373 7.11 38.02 2.57
C GLU A 373 6.54 37.80 1.16
N ASN A 374 7.04 36.80 0.42
CA ASN A 374 6.50 36.45 -0.89
C ASN A 374 5.03 36.03 -0.80
N ALA A 375 4.67 35.18 0.16
CA ALA A 375 3.28 34.76 0.38
C ALA A 375 2.36 35.94 0.73
N ILE A 376 2.84 36.90 1.54
CA ILE A 376 2.12 38.15 1.84
C ILE A 376 1.93 38.99 0.56
N GLN A 377 2.97 39.13 -0.26
CA GLN A 377 2.88 39.88 -1.52
C GLN A 377 1.91 39.22 -2.50
N ASP A 378 1.89 37.89 -2.56
CA ASP A 378 0.96 37.16 -3.41
C ASP A 378 -0.48 37.30 -2.92
N ALA A 379 -0.72 37.26 -1.61
CA ALA A 379 -2.03 37.58 -1.02
C ALA A 379 -2.48 39.02 -1.35
N LEU A 380 -1.56 40.00 -1.31
CA LEU A 380 -1.85 41.40 -1.65
C LEU A 380 -2.20 41.61 -3.14
N LYS A 381 -1.65 40.80 -4.04
CA LYS A 381 -1.92 40.85 -5.49
C LYS A 381 -3.25 40.20 -5.87
N GLN A 382 -3.88 39.41 -4.99
CA GLN A 382 -5.15 38.77 -5.29
C GLN A 382 -6.26 39.80 -5.48
N LYS A 383 -7.21 39.51 -6.38
CA LYS A 383 -8.40 40.35 -6.60
C LYS A 383 -9.23 40.55 -5.33
N LYS A 384 -9.29 39.53 -4.47
CA LYS A 384 -9.93 39.56 -3.14
C LYS A 384 -8.86 39.37 -2.08
N LYS A 385 -8.33 40.47 -1.55
CA LYS A 385 -7.22 40.46 -0.60
C LYS A 385 -7.58 39.71 0.70
N PHE A 386 -8.81 39.88 1.20
CA PHE A 386 -9.27 39.21 2.42
C PHE A 386 -9.32 37.68 2.28
N GLU A 387 -9.70 37.13 1.12
CA GLU A 387 -9.65 35.68 0.89
C GLU A 387 -8.20 35.17 0.80
N GLY A 388 -7.31 35.95 0.18
CA GLY A 388 -5.88 35.64 0.14
C GLY A 388 -5.26 35.55 1.54
N PHE A 389 -5.57 36.51 2.40
CA PHE A 389 -5.10 36.50 3.79
C PHE A 389 -5.78 35.43 4.65
N LYS A 390 -7.07 35.12 4.44
CA LYS A 390 -7.73 33.97 5.10
C LYS A 390 -7.04 32.65 4.76
N SER A 391 -6.76 32.42 3.47
CA SER A 391 -6.04 31.23 3.02
C SER A 391 -4.65 31.17 3.64
N LEU A 392 -3.93 32.30 3.69
CA LEU A 392 -2.60 32.37 4.29
C LEU A 392 -2.63 32.11 5.81
N SER A 393 -3.59 32.68 6.54
CA SER A 393 -3.78 32.42 7.98
C SER A 393 -4.05 30.94 8.25
N HIS A 394 -4.90 30.30 7.43
CA HIS A 394 -5.17 28.87 7.55
C HIS A 394 -3.95 28.01 7.22
N GLN A 395 -3.24 28.32 6.14
CA GLN A 395 -2.02 27.61 5.76
C GLN A 395 -0.95 27.71 6.87
N LEU A 396 -0.72 28.91 7.42
CA LEU A 396 0.24 29.08 8.51
C LEU A 396 -0.17 28.36 9.79
N GLN A 397 -1.45 28.36 10.14
CA GLN A 397 -1.95 27.62 11.29
C GLN A 397 -1.79 26.11 11.12
N GLN A 398 -2.12 25.57 9.94
CA GLN A 398 -1.90 24.16 9.64
C GLN A 398 -0.41 23.80 9.69
N LEU A 399 0.44 24.62 9.08
CA LEU A 399 1.87 24.42 9.07
C LEU A 399 2.46 24.45 10.49
N ALA A 400 2.12 25.46 11.29
CA ALA A 400 2.55 25.55 12.69
C ALA A 400 2.20 24.28 13.49
N ASN A 401 0.95 23.81 13.37
CA ASN A 401 0.49 22.59 14.08
C ASN A 401 1.14 21.29 13.56
N SER A 402 1.56 21.25 12.30
CA SER A 402 2.16 20.06 11.66
C SER A 402 3.69 19.98 11.77
N CYS A 403 4.34 21.06 12.23
CA CYS A 403 5.80 21.14 12.30
C CYS A 403 6.38 20.24 13.42
N GLU A 404 7.22 19.27 13.04
CA GLU A 404 7.97 18.46 14.02
C GLU A 404 9.04 19.30 14.77
N ASN A 405 9.54 20.37 14.15
CA ASN A 405 10.57 21.23 14.73
C ASN A 405 9.95 22.39 15.54
N MET A 406 10.20 22.39 16.85
CA MET A 406 9.69 23.40 17.78
C MET A 406 10.12 24.84 17.43
N HIS A 407 11.35 25.04 16.94
CA HIS A 407 11.83 26.37 16.51
C HIS A 407 11.04 26.88 15.30
N CYS A 408 10.68 25.99 14.37
CA CYS A 408 9.84 26.33 13.24
C CYS A 408 8.41 26.71 13.65
N SER A 409 7.77 25.91 14.51
CA SER A 409 6.44 26.24 15.06
C SER A 409 6.43 27.61 15.72
N GLN A 410 7.39 27.87 16.61
CA GLN A 410 7.52 29.15 17.31
C GLN A 410 7.69 30.33 16.35
N LYS A 411 8.48 30.16 15.28
CA LYS A 411 8.66 31.21 14.27
C LYS A 411 7.37 31.47 13.51
N MET A 412 6.63 30.44 13.12
CA MET A 412 5.33 30.61 12.46
C MET A 412 4.31 31.31 13.38
N GLU A 413 4.22 30.88 14.64
CA GLU A 413 3.34 31.49 15.65
C GLU A 413 3.67 32.97 15.88
N GLN A 414 4.94 33.37 15.81
CA GLN A 414 5.36 34.78 15.94
C GLN A 414 4.82 35.66 14.81
N HIS A 415 4.70 35.14 13.58
CA HIS A 415 4.21 35.88 12.42
C HIS A 415 2.68 35.86 12.30
N LEU A 416 2.02 34.89 12.92
CA LEU A 416 0.58 34.67 12.80
C LEU A 416 -0.28 35.90 13.22
N PRO A 417 0.01 36.62 14.33
CA PRO A 417 -0.72 37.84 14.69
C PRO A 417 -0.68 38.92 13.61
N GLU A 418 0.46 39.08 12.91
CA GLU A 418 0.59 40.07 11.83
C GLU A 418 -0.30 39.70 10.64
N ILE A 419 -0.36 38.42 10.29
CA ILE A 419 -1.19 37.92 9.18
C ILE A 419 -2.68 38.03 9.53
N ILE A 420 -3.07 37.69 10.77
CA ILE A 420 -4.44 37.88 11.28
C ILE A 420 -4.85 39.35 11.16
N LYS A 421 -3.99 40.26 11.61
CA LYS A 421 -4.23 41.71 11.50
C LYS A 421 -4.41 42.14 10.04
N LYS A 422 -3.55 41.68 9.13
CA LYS A 422 -3.69 41.98 7.68
C LYS A 422 -4.96 41.40 7.08
N ALA A 423 -5.41 40.23 7.54
CA ALA A 423 -6.68 39.65 7.11
C ALA A 423 -7.85 40.57 7.48
N ILE A 424 -7.91 41.05 8.72
CA ILE A 424 -8.95 41.99 9.17
C ILE A 424 -8.85 43.32 8.38
N GLU A 425 -7.66 43.90 8.26
CA GLU A 425 -7.42 45.19 7.59
C GLU A 425 -7.73 45.18 6.10
N SER A 426 -7.68 43.99 5.47
CA SER A 426 -7.98 43.81 4.05
C SER A 426 -9.48 43.73 3.72
N SER A 427 -10.35 43.78 4.73
CA SER A 427 -11.81 43.79 4.55
C SER A 427 -12.30 45.15 4.05
N GLU A 428 -13.09 45.17 2.98
CA GLU A 428 -13.58 46.41 2.35
C GLU A 428 -15.03 46.74 2.71
N ASN A 429 -15.78 45.79 3.29
CA ASN A 429 -17.16 46.00 3.74
C ASN A 429 -17.51 45.20 5.01
N PRO A 430 -18.61 45.55 5.72
CA PRO A 430 -19.02 44.88 6.96
C PRO A 430 -19.19 43.35 6.84
N ASN A 431 -19.71 42.86 5.71
CA ASN A 431 -19.91 41.42 5.50
C ASN A 431 -18.58 40.66 5.39
N GLU A 432 -17.59 41.25 4.71
CA GLU A 432 -16.25 40.68 4.62
C GLU A 432 -15.57 40.62 5.97
N LEU A 433 -15.65 41.69 6.77
CA LEU A 433 -15.10 41.72 8.12
C LEU A 433 -15.70 40.61 8.99
N LYS A 434 -17.02 40.46 8.96
CA LYS A 434 -17.73 39.38 9.67
C LYS A 434 -17.25 38.00 9.22
N ASN A 435 -17.17 37.77 7.91
CA ASN A 435 -16.70 36.52 7.33
C ASN A 435 -15.25 36.18 7.76
N VAL A 436 -14.35 37.17 7.74
CA VAL A 436 -12.95 36.99 8.16
C VAL A 436 -12.87 36.62 9.65
N VAL A 437 -13.57 37.36 10.52
CA VAL A 437 -13.55 37.12 11.96
C VAL A 437 -14.13 35.74 12.32
N GLU A 438 -15.27 35.37 11.73
CA GLU A 438 -15.90 34.06 11.93
C GLU A 438 -15.00 32.93 11.42
N PHE A 439 -14.41 33.09 10.24
CA PHE A 439 -13.48 32.11 9.67
C PHE A 439 -12.26 31.90 10.57
N LEU A 440 -11.57 32.98 10.98
CA LEU A 440 -10.39 32.89 11.84
C LEU A 440 -10.71 32.15 13.14
N ARG A 441 -11.85 32.45 13.78
CA ARG A 441 -12.29 31.74 14.98
C ARG A 441 -12.60 30.26 14.72
N SER A 442 -13.23 29.94 13.59
CA SER A 442 -13.55 28.55 13.24
C SER A 442 -12.31 27.66 13.11
N ILE A 443 -11.16 28.25 12.77
CA ILE A 443 -9.87 27.55 12.66
C ILE A 443 -8.99 27.69 13.92
N GLY A 444 -9.56 28.20 15.02
CA GLY A 444 -8.89 28.33 16.32
C GLY A 444 -8.02 29.59 16.49
N LEU A 445 -8.11 30.57 15.58
CA LEU A 445 -7.40 31.84 15.67
C LEU A 445 -8.28 32.94 16.25
N ASN A 446 -7.80 33.60 17.30
CA ASN A 446 -8.55 34.64 17.99
C ASN A 446 -8.05 36.04 17.57
N PRO A 447 -8.78 36.75 16.69
CA PRO A 447 -8.44 38.12 16.35
C PRO A 447 -8.59 39.07 17.54
N GLU A 448 -7.71 40.07 17.61
CA GLU A 448 -7.74 41.07 18.69
C GLU A 448 -9.00 41.94 18.62
N SER A 449 -9.63 42.15 19.76
CA SER A 449 -10.87 42.94 19.86
C SER A 449 -10.68 44.39 19.41
N GLU A 450 -9.50 44.97 19.61
CA GLU A 450 -9.19 46.34 19.18
C GLU A 450 -9.13 46.47 17.66
N ASP A 451 -8.58 45.49 16.96
CA ASP A 451 -8.50 45.47 15.50
C ASP A 451 -9.90 45.36 14.88
N ILE A 452 -10.77 44.51 15.44
CA ILE A 452 -12.18 44.38 15.01
C ILE A 452 -12.94 45.70 15.23
N LYS A 453 -12.79 46.34 16.40
CA LYS A 453 -13.41 47.65 16.67
C LYS A 453 -12.93 48.72 15.70
N ARG A 454 -11.62 48.79 15.45
CA ARG A 454 -11.00 49.79 14.58
C ARG A 454 -11.52 49.66 13.14
N ILE A 455 -11.54 48.45 12.60
CA ILE A 455 -11.97 48.22 11.21
C ILE A 455 -13.49 48.26 11.08
N GLY A 456 -14.25 47.71 12.02
CA GLY A 456 -15.71 47.82 12.03
C GLY A 456 -16.19 49.27 12.00
N LYS A 457 -15.59 50.16 12.80
CA LYS A 457 -15.88 51.60 12.77
C LYS A 457 -15.50 52.25 11.45
N LYS A 458 -14.37 51.86 10.85
CA LYS A 458 -13.91 52.36 9.54
C LYS A 458 -14.88 51.98 8.42
N LEU A 459 -15.54 50.83 8.53
CA LEU A 459 -16.49 50.29 7.56
C LEU A 459 -17.94 50.69 7.82
N GLU A 460 -18.19 51.63 8.75
CA GLU A 460 -19.53 52.10 9.14
C GLU A 460 -20.48 50.98 9.60
N MET A 461 -19.93 49.89 10.16
CA MET A 461 -20.71 48.79 10.73
C MET A 461 -21.46 49.27 11.99
N PRO A 462 -22.73 48.87 12.20
CA PRO A 462 -23.48 49.21 13.42
C PRO A 462 -22.73 48.78 14.68
N GLU A 463 -22.75 49.60 15.74
CA GLU A 463 -22.04 49.26 17.00
C GLU A 463 -22.50 47.91 17.56
N ASP A 464 -23.80 47.59 17.49
CA ASP A 464 -24.36 46.31 17.92
C ASP A 464 -23.73 45.11 17.18
N GLU A 465 -23.46 45.23 15.87
CA GLU A 465 -22.83 44.18 15.06
C GLU A 465 -21.31 44.08 15.34
N ILE A 466 -20.65 45.21 15.59
CA ILE A 466 -19.25 45.23 16.02
C ILE A 466 -19.13 44.53 17.38
N PHE A 467 -20.03 44.83 18.32
CA PHE A 467 -20.08 44.17 19.63
C PHE A 467 -20.43 42.68 19.50
N GLU A 468 -21.34 42.28 18.59
CA GLU A 468 -21.62 40.86 18.26
C GLU A 468 -20.33 40.13 17.82
N LEU A 469 -19.47 40.80 17.05
CA LEU A 469 -18.18 40.24 16.65
C LEU A 469 -17.15 40.18 17.79
N ILE A 470 -17.26 41.00 18.83
CA ILE A 470 -16.25 41.12 19.90
C ILE A 470 -16.62 40.27 21.11
N GLU A 471 -17.86 40.38 21.59
CA GLU A 471 -18.39 39.68 22.77
C GLU A 471 -19.86 39.27 22.53
N PRO A 472 -20.13 38.07 22.01
CA PRO A 472 -21.47 37.53 21.96
C PRO A 472 -22.04 37.39 23.38
N ASN A 473 -23.23 37.94 23.64
CA ASN A 473 -23.87 37.94 24.97
C ASN A 473 -25.31 37.37 24.89
N TYR A 474 -25.70 36.60 25.90
CA TYR A 474 -27.04 36.03 26.10
C TYR A 474 -28.22 36.95 25.75
N GLN A 475 -28.14 38.25 26.07
CA GLN A 475 -29.21 39.22 25.77
C GLN A 475 -29.48 39.36 24.26
N LEU A 476 -28.45 39.25 23.43
CA LEU A 476 -28.59 39.30 21.98
C LEU A 476 -29.31 38.04 21.46
N LEU A 477 -28.85 36.86 21.89
CA LEU A 477 -29.47 35.58 21.55
C LEU A 477 -30.97 35.59 21.91
N LYS A 478 -31.31 36.02 23.12
CA LYS A 478 -32.70 36.11 23.57
C LYS A 478 -33.53 37.05 22.68
N LYS A 479 -33.02 38.24 22.36
CA LYS A 479 -33.70 39.22 21.50
C LYS A 479 -33.94 38.70 20.08
N LEU A 480 -33.00 37.92 19.54
CA LEU A 480 -33.15 37.28 18.22
C LEU A 480 -34.28 36.24 18.24
N ILE A 481 -34.32 35.40 19.28
CA ILE A 481 -35.39 34.40 19.47
C ILE A 481 -36.75 35.08 19.65
N ASP A 482 -36.84 36.10 20.51
CA ASP A 482 -38.08 36.84 20.81
C ASP A 482 -38.66 37.52 19.57
N LYS A 483 -37.81 38.10 18.72
CA LYS A 483 -38.23 38.83 17.52
C LYS A 483 -38.38 37.96 16.28
N ASN A 484 -38.05 36.68 16.37
CA ASN A 484 -37.99 35.76 15.24
C ASN A 484 -37.07 36.28 14.12
N VAL A 485 -35.87 36.75 14.51
CA VAL A 485 -34.86 37.31 13.61
C VAL A 485 -33.60 36.45 13.68
N GLY A 486 -33.15 35.91 12.55
CA GLY A 486 -32.00 35.02 12.46
C GLY A 486 -32.41 33.60 12.07
N ASP A 487 -31.62 32.97 11.21
CA ASP A 487 -31.82 31.58 10.80
C ASP A 487 -31.20 30.60 11.81
N PHE A 488 -31.46 29.31 11.62
CA PHE A 488 -30.93 28.24 12.47
C PHE A 488 -29.41 28.36 12.68
N GLU A 489 -28.64 28.57 11.61
CA GLU A 489 -27.18 28.65 11.67
C GLU A 489 -26.70 29.82 12.53
N ARG A 490 -27.30 31.01 12.38
CA ARG A 490 -26.96 32.18 13.19
C ARG A 490 -27.24 31.93 14.68
N ILE A 491 -28.39 31.34 15.01
CA ILE A 491 -28.76 31.06 16.41
C ILE A 491 -27.86 29.99 17.01
N ASN A 492 -27.61 28.91 16.27
CA ASN A 492 -26.75 27.80 16.70
C ASN A 492 -25.29 28.27 16.93
N ASN A 493 -24.74 29.08 16.03
CA ASN A 493 -23.39 29.62 16.19
C ASN A 493 -23.26 30.53 17.42
N LEU A 494 -24.23 31.44 17.63
CA LEU A 494 -24.26 32.27 18.83
C LEU A 494 -24.37 31.42 20.10
N MET A 495 -25.25 30.41 20.10
CA MET A 495 -25.39 29.48 21.23
C MET A 495 -24.08 28.76 21.55
N ASN A 496 -23.36 28.28 20.54
CA ASN A 496 -22.07 27.61 20.73
C ASN A 496 -20.99 28.57 21.26
N GLN A 497 -20.98 29.83 20.81
CA GLN A 497 -20.05 30.85 21.30
C GLN A 497 -20.29 31.22 22.78
N ILE A 498 -21.53 31.18 23.23
CA ILE A 498 -21.90 31.50 24.63
C ILE A 498 -22.23 30.26 25.45
N LYS A 499 -21.76 29.08 25.06
CA LYS A 499 -22.08 27.79 25.69
C LYS A 499 -21.95 27.83 27.22
N ASP A 500 -20.89 28.45 27.73
CA ASP A 500 -20.62 28.58 29.17
C ASP A 500 -21.62 29.50 29.90
N GLN A 501 -22.30 30.36 29.17
CA GLN A 501 -23.33 31.27 29.68
C GLN A 501 -24.74 30.66 29.65
N ILE A 502 -24.96 29.52 28.96
CA ILE A 502 -26.28 28.88 28.83
C ILE A 502 -26.41 27.81 29.91
N ASN A 503 -26.88 28.21 31.10
CA ASN A 503 -27.26 27.29 32.16
C ASN A 503 -28.73 26.82 32.00
N LYS A 504 -29.15 25.84 32.81
CA LYS A 504 -30.52 25.27 32.77
C LYS A 504 -31.64 26.31 32.81
N ASP A 505 -31.49 27.35 33.63
CA ASP A 505 -32.50 28.41 33.79
C ASP A 505 -32.61 29.27 32.53
N ARG A 506 -31.47 29.69 31.98
CA ARG A 506 -31.41 30.42 30.71
C ARG A 506 -31.89 29.59 29.54
N MET A 507 -31.58 28.30 29.52
CA MET A 507 -32.09 27.37 28.51
C MET A 507 -33.62 27.30 28.55
N LYS A 508 -34.20 27.23 29.76
CA LYS A 508 -35.65 27.26 29.96
C LYS A 508 -36.28 28.60 29.54
N GLU A 509 -35.60 29.71 29.79
CA GLU A 509 -36.04 31.04 29.36
C GLU A 509 -36.03 31.16 27.82
N LEU A 510 -34.95 30.75 27.15
CA LEU A 510 -34.87 30.73 25.68
C LEU A 510 -35.92 29.80 25.06
N LEU A 511 -36.17 28.63 25.65
CA LEU A 511 -37.26 27.73 25.23
C LEU A 511 -38.63 28.38 25.39
N SER A 512 -38.88 29.07 26.50
CA SER A 512 -40.16 29.75 26.75
C SER A 512 -40.40 30.83 25.70
N SER A 513 -39.37 31.63 25.43
CA SER A 513 -39.38 32.63 24.35
C SER A 513 -39.63 32.00 22.99
N ALA A 514 -38.90 30.94 22.63
CA ALA A 514 -39.00 30.28 21.32
C ALA A 514 -40.37 29.60 21.11
N LEU A 515 -40.95 28.99 22.15
CA LEU A 515 -42.28 28.41 22.10
C LEU A 515 -43.36 29.49 21.97
N ALA A 516 -43.23 30.60 22.70
CA ALA A 516 -44.19 31.71 22.66
C ALA A 516 -44.17 32.48 21.33
N SER A 517 -43.00 32.59 20.68
CA SER A 517 -42.85 33.23 19.37
C SER A 517 -43.01 32.27 18.19
N GLU A 518 -43.29 30.98 18.45
CA GLU A 518 -43.33 29.89 17.46
C GLU A 518 -42.07 29.85 16.55
N ASN A 519 -40.92 30.24 17.10
CA ASN A 519 -39.67 30.34 16.36
C ASN A 519 -39.05 28.95 16.16
N ARG A 520 -39.32 28.34 15.01
CA ARG A 520 -38.89 26.97 14.69
C ARG A 520 -37.37 26.84 14.62
N ASP A 521 -36.67 27.83 14.07
CA ASP A 521 -35.21 27.80 13.94
C ASP A 521 -34.53 27.85 15.30
N ALA A 522 -35.06 28.67 16.22
CA ALA A 522 -34.61 28.73 17.60
C ALA A 522 -34.86 27.42 18.36
N LEU A 523 -36.05 26.82 18.23
CA LEU A 523 -36.36 25.52 18.84
C LEU A 523 -35.45 24.41 18.30
N GLY A 524 -35.18 24.43 17.00
CA GLY A 524 -34.20 23.55 16.38
C GLY A 524 -32.82 23.73 17.00
N ALA A 525 -32.30 24.96 17.01
CA ALA A 525 -30.97 25.27 17.57
C ALA A 525 -30.84 24.85 19.05
N LEU A 526 -31.88 25.10 19.86
CA LEU A 526 -31.93 24.66 21.27
C LEU A 526 -31.88 23.13 21.41
N GLY A 527 -32.62 22.42 20.55
CA GLY A 527 -32.61 20.96 20.51
C GLY A 527 -31.29 20.36 20.01
N HIS A 528 -30.61 21.03 19.07
CA HIS A 528 -29.29 20.65 18.57
C HIS A 528 -28.14 20.98 19.54
N PHE A 529 -28.37 21.90 20.48
CA PHE A 529 -27.42 22.25 21.54
C PHE A 529 -27.43 21.24 22.70
N ASN A 530 -28.62 20.93 23.24
CA ASN A 530 -28.80 19.92 24.28
C ASN A 530 -30.20 19.29 24.20
N LEU A 531 -30.29 18.17 23.50
CA LEU A 531 -31.56 17.52 23.18
C LEU A 531 -32.36 17.09 24.43
N GLU A 532 -31.66 16.57 25.44
CA GLU A 532 -32.31 16.09 26.67
C GLU A 532 -32.96 17.24 27.44
N GLU A 533 -32.20 18.31 27.70
CA GLU A 533 -32.71 19.46 28.45
C GLU A 533 -33.77 20.21 27.66
N ALA A 534 -33.63 20.27 26.33
CA ALA A 534 -34.61 20.90 25.44
C ALA A 534 -35.97 20.20 25.48
N LEU A 535 -36.00 18.87 25.33
CA LEU A 535 -37.24 18.11 25.38
C LEU A 535 -37.89 18.11 26.78
N LYS A 536 -37.08 18.05 27.84
CA LYS A 536 -37.57 18.16 29.21
C LYS A 536 -38.16 19.55 29.47
N GLY A 537 -37.47 20.61 29.05
CA GLY A 537 -37.91 22.00 29.20
C GLY A 537 -39.18 22.29 28.40
N ALA A 538 -39.22 21.87 27.12
CA ALA A 538 -40.39 22.02 26.26
C ALA A 538 -41.63 21.31 26.84
N GLY A 539 -41.46 20.10 27.39
CA GLY A 539 -42.53 19.38 28.07
C GLY A 539 -43.02 20.05 29.34
N GLN A 540 -42.14 20.69 30.11
CA GLN A 540 -42.53 21.44 31.30
C GLN A 540 -43.29 22.73 30.98
N ILE A 541 -42.98 23.38 29.85
CA ILE A 541 -43.55 24.68 29.47
C ILE A 541 -44.84 24.50 28.68
N GLY A 542 -44.81 23.68 27.62
CA GLY A 542 -45.88 23.52 26.65
C GLY A 542 -46.52 22.13 26.63
N GLY A 543 -46.22 21.25 27.60
CA GLY A 543 -46.75 19.89 27.62
C GLY A 543 -46.32 19.05 26.41
N GLU A 544 -47.19 18.13 25.98
CA GLU A 544 -46.92 17.29 24.80
C GLU A 544 -46.84 18.11 23.51
N GLU A 545 -47.66 19.16 23.37
CA GLU A 545 -47.64 20.07 22.21
C GLU A 545 -46.31 20.81 22.08
N GLY A 546 -45.74 21.28 23.21
CA GLY A 546 -44.43 21.93 23.24
C GLY A 546 -43.30 20.97 22.84
N GLN A 547 -43.36 19.71 23.29
CA GLN A 547 -42.40 18.68 22.87
C GLN A 547 -42.52 18.38 21.39
N ASP A 548 -43.73 18.22 20.87
CA ASP A 548 -43.96 17.92 19.46
C ASP A 548 -43.52 19.05 18.54
N MET A 549 -43.74 20.31 18.95
CA MET A 549 -43.26 21.46 18.20
C MET A 549 -41.73 21.50 18.14
N LEU A 550 -41.05 21.20 19.26
CA LEU A 550 -39.58 21.11 19.26
C LEU A 550 -39.08 19.97 18.37
N ILE A 551 -39.69 18.79 18.44
CA ILE A 551 -39.30 17.63 17.63
C ILE A 551 -39.48 17.93 16.13
N GLN A 552 -40.56 18.60 15.73
CA GLN A 552 -40.77 19.03 14.34
C GLN A 552 -39.71 20.05 13.90
N SER A 553 -39.22 20.89 14.81
CA SER A 553 -38.16 21.87 14.54
C SER A 553 -36.76 21.28 14.42
N LEU A 554 -36.52 20.05 14.90
CA LEU A 554 -35.19 19.42 14.82
C LEU A 554 -34.72 19.18 13.37
N SER A 555 -35.62 19.23 12.38
CA SER A 555 -35.26 19.13 10.96
C SER A 555 -34.65 20.40 10.37
N ALA A 556 -34.63 21.52 11.09
CA ALA A 556 -34.12 22.81 10.61
C ALA A 556 -32.57 22.90 10.55
N GLY A 557 -31.87 21.92 11.14
CA GLY A 557 -30.39 21.88 11.18
C GLY A 557 -29.77 20.84 10.26
N THR A 558 -28.44 20.73 10.28
CA THR A 558 -27.73 19.66 9.57
C THR A 558 -28.13 18.30 10.18
N GLY A 559 -28.50 17.34 9.32
CA GLY A 559 -28.93 16.01 9.77
C GLY A 559 -27.89 15.29 10.65
N GLU A 560 -26.61 15.63 10.49
CA GLU A 560 -25.49 15.10 11.27
C GLU A 560 -25.55 15.53 12.74
N ASN A 561 -25.92 16.78 13.03
CA ASN A 561 -26.00 17.28 14.40
C ASN A 561 -27.12 16.59 15.20
N LEU A 562 -28.27 16.32 14.55
CA LEU A 562 -29.35 15.56 15.19
C LEU A 562 -28.88 14.16 15.58
N LEU A 563 -28.14 13.50 14.69
CA LEU A 563 -27.62 12.17 14.95
C LEU A 563 -26.63 12.19 16.12
N LYS A 564 -25.70 13.14 16.18
CA LYS A 564 -24.80 13.31 17.34
C LYS A 564 -25.59 13.43 18.64
N GLN A 565 -26.56 14.34 18.67
CA GLN A 565 -27.40 14.57 19.85
C GLN A 565 -28.21 13.33 20.25
N TRP A 566 -28.71 12.57 19.27
CA TRP A 566 -29.37 11.27 19.53
C TRP A 566 -28.42 10.30 20.24
N PHE A 567 -27.19 10.11 19.75
CA PHE A 567 -26.25 9.17 20.36
C PHE A 567 -25.84 9.57 21.78
N ILE A 568 -25.74 10.87 22.05
CA ILE A 568 -25.39 11.41 23.38
C ILE A 568 -26.56 11.25 24.36
N HIS A 569 -27.79 11.61 23.96
CA HIS A 569 -28.89 11.82 24.91
C HIS A 569 -29.98 10.73 24.93
N ARG A 570 -30.05 9.81 23.96
CA ARG A 570 -31.16 8.82 23.82
C ARG A 570 -31.45 7.96 25.05
N GLN A 571 -30.50 7.82 25.97
CA GLN A 571 -30.67 7.01 27.18
C GLN A 571 -31.54 7.72 28.22
N ASN A 572 -31.52 9.06 28.22
CA ASN A 572 -32.17 9.90 29.21
C ASN A 572 -33.50 10.49 28.73
N LEU A 573 -33.94 10.14 27.52
CA LEU A 573 -35.20 10.57 26.93
C LEU A 573 -36.38 9.73 27.42
N HIS A 574 -37.53 10.39 27.64
CA HIS A 574 -38.80 9.73 27.93
C HIS A 574 -39.28 8.86 26.75
N ALA A 575 -40.03 7.79 27.01
CA ALA A 575 -40.38 6.78 26.00
C ALA A 575 -41.04 7.36 24.73
N ASP A 576 -42.03 8.24 24.89
CA ASP A 576 -42.78 8.80 23.76
C ASP A 576 -41.92 9.74 22.91
N ALA A 577 -41.22 10.69 23.54
CA ALA A 577 -40.30 11.60 22.86
C ALA A 577 -39.14 10.84 22.20
N LYS A 578 -38.64 9.79 22.85
CA LYS A 578 -37.58 8.93 22.34
C LYS A 578 -37.99 8.25 21.04
N GLN A 579 -39.21 7.71 20.95
CA GLN A 579 -39.69 7.07 19.74
C GLN A 579 -39.84 8.09 18.60
N LYS A 580 -40.44 9.25 18.88
CA LYS A 580 -40.62 10.34 17.88
C LYS A 580 -39.27 10.84 17.34
N VAL A 581 -38.28 11.06 18.21
CA VAL A 581 -36.93 11.49 17.81
C VAL A 581 -36.17 10.37 17.09
N LYS A 582 -36.36 9.09 17.48
CA LYS A 582 -35.76 7.95 16.79
C LYS A 582 -36.21 7.87 15.34
N GLU A 583 -37.50 8.03 15.07
CA GLU A 583 -38.04 8.02 13.71
C GLU A 583 -37.46 9.18 12.87
N LEU A 584 -37.33 10.37 13.47
CA LEU A 584 -36.70 11.52 12.81
C LEU A 584 -35.22 11.25 12.53
N ALA A 585 -34.47 10.72 13.50
CA ALA A 585 -33.07 10.35 13.34
C ALA A 585 -32.88 9.27 12.27
N LYS A 586 -33.76 8.26 12.23
CA LYS A 586 -33.79 7.22 11.19
C LYS A 586 -33.98 7.83 9.81
N LYS A 587 -34.94 8.74 9.66
CA LYS A 587 -35.18 9.46 8.40
C LYS A 587 -33.96 10.27 7.97
N MET A 588 -33.36 11.04 8.89
CA MET A 588 -32.15 11.84 8.59
C MET A 588 -30.95 10.98 8.22
N LEU A 589 -30.73 9.86 8.93
CA LEU A 589 -29.63 8.94 8.64
C LEU A 589 -29.74 8.34 7.22
N ILE A 590 -30.95 7.96 6.82
CA ILE A 590 -31.25 7.45 5.47
C ILE A 590 -31.06 8.55 4.41
N GLU A 591 -31.60 9.75 4.65
CA GLU A 591 -31.47 10.88 3.72
C GLU A 591 -30.01 11.27 3.50
N LEU A 592 -29.20 11.34 4.57
CA LEU A 592 -27.76 11.57 4.47
C LEU A 592 -27.06 10.45 3.69
N GLY A 593 -27.39 9.18 3.97
CA GLY A 593 -26.85 8.04 3.24
C GLY A 593 -27.11 8.13 1.74
N ILE A 594 -28.35 8.45 1.33
CA ILE A 594 -28.74 8.63 -0.06
C ILE A 594 -28.03 9.84 -0.69
N TYR A 595 -28.00 10.98 0.02
CA TYR A 595 -27.38 12.22 -0.46
C TYR A 595 -25.89 12.01 -0.74
N TYR A 596 -25.14 11.49 0.23
CA TYR A 596 -23.71 11.28 0.08
C TYR A 596 -23.36 10.18 -0.93
N SER A 597 -24.15 9.10 -0.98
CA SER A 597 -24.04 8.07 -2.02
C SER A 597 -24.13 8.70 -3.41
N ARG A 598 -25.17 9.50 -3.68
CA ARG A 598 -25.34 10.17 -4.97
C ARG A 598 -24.27 11.20 -5.27
N ALA A 599 -23.87 11.99 -4.28
CA ALA A 599 -22.93 13.11 -4.46
C ALA A 599 -21.47 12.66 -4.68
N ARG A 600 -21.05 11.54 -4.07
CA ARG A 600 -19.65 11.10 -4.09
C ARG A 600 -19.38 9.80 -4.86
N LEU A 601 -20.38 8.92 -5.02
CA LEU A 601 -20.19 7.59 -5.61
C LEU A 601 -20.84 7.43 -7.00
N GLY A 602 -21.63 8.40 -7.46
CA GLY A 602 -22.33 8.33 -8.75
C GLY A 602 -23.49 7.32 -8.75
N SER A 603 -24.22 7.19 -9.86
CA SER A 603 -25.29 6.19 -9.96
C SER A 603 -24.70 4.78 -9.95
N SER A 604 -25.24 3.90 -9.10
CA SER A 604 -24.88 2.48 -8.90
C SER A 604 -25.07 1.56 -10.13
N VAL A 605 -24.99 2.10 -11.35
CA VAL A 605 -25.17 1.40 -12.62
C VAL A 605 -23.83 1.19 -13.35
N SER A 606 -22.73 1.83 -12.93
CA SER A 606 -21.42 1.59 -13.55
C SER A 606 -20.29 1.61 -12.52
N GLY A 607 -19.81 0.43 -12.16
CA GLY A 607 -18.42 0.27 -11.72
C GLY A 607 -17.47 0.51 -12.91
N PRO A 608 -16.17 0.76 -12.67
CA PRO A 608 -15.24 1.10 -13.74
C PRO A 608 -14.89 -0.14 -14.57
N ILE A 609 -15.49 -0.21 -15.76
CA ILE A 609 -15.19 -1.06 -16.93
C ILE A 609 -15.66 -2.54 -16.85
N PRO A 610 -16.47 -3.02 -17.83
CA PRO A 610 -16.80 -4.44 -17.96
C PRO A 610 -15.57 -5.24 -18.39
N ILE A 611 -15.30 -6.34 -17.70
CA ILE A 611 -14.30 -7.33 -18.10
C ILE A 611 -15.06 -8.57 -18.55
N ASN A 612 -14.78 -9.05 -19.75
CA ASN A 612 -15.27 -10.35 -20.20
C ASN A 612 -14.43 -11.43 -19.52
N ILE A 613 -15.07 -12.25 -18.69
CA ILE A 613 -14.46 -13.46 -18.14
C ILE A 613 -15.02 -14.68 -18.85
N VAL A 614 -14.25 -15.76 -18.86
CA VAL A 614 -14.60 -17.00 -19.56
C VAL A 614 -14.89 -18.05 -18.50
N ARG A 615 -16.09 -18.64 -18.51
CA ARG A 615 -16.51 -19.69 -17.56
C ARG A 615 -17.20 -20.87 -18.26
N PRO A 616 -17.28 -22.07 -17.65
CA PRO A 616 -18.03 -23.17 -18.22
C PRO A 616 -19.50 -22.82 -18.49
N PHE A 617 -20.04 -23.34 -19.58
CA PHE A 617 -21.41 -23.15 -20.06
C PHE A 617 -22.39 -23.87 -19.13
N ILE A 618 -23.48 -23.20 -18.81
CA ILE A 618 -24.58 -23.70 -17.98
C ILE A 618 -25.84 -23.70 -18.84
N ILE A 619 -26.71 -24.69 -18.64
CA ILE A 619 -27.98 -24.81 -19.36
C ILE A 619 -28.83 -23.56 -19.09
N GLY A 620 -29.01 -22.73 -20.12
CA GLY A 620 -29.68 -21.43 -20.05
C GLY A 620 -28.83 -20.25 -20.56
N ASP A 621 -27.51 -20.46 -20.73
CA ASP A 621 -26.63 -19.47 -21.36
C ASP A 621 -26.90 -19.34 -22.87
N ASP A 622 -26.68 -18.14 -23.40
CA ASP A 622 -26.80 -17.86 -24.84
C ASP A 622 -25.62 -18.46 -25.60
N PHE A 623 -25.91 -19.22 -26.65
CA PHE A 623 -24.90 -19.87 -27.49
C PHE A 623 -24.01 -18.86 -28.23
N ASP A 624 -24.51 -17.65 -28.46
CA ASP A 624 -23.73 -16.58 -29.11
C ASP A 624 -22.56 -16.09 -28.23
N ASN A 625 -22.57 -16.39 -26.93
CA ASN A 625 -21.51 -16.02 -26.00
C ASN A 625 -20.42 -17.10 -25.85
N VAL A 626 -20.48 -18.22 -26.58
CA VAL A 626 -19.48 -19.29 -26.46
C VAL A 626 -18.11 -18.82 -26.98
N ASP A 627 -17.09 -18.88 -26.11
CA ASP A 627 -15.69 -18.72 -26.49
C ASP A 627 -15.20 -20.02 -27.13
N LEU A 628 -15.19 -20.03 -28.46
CA LEU A 628 -14.78 -21.20 -29.24
C LEU A 628 -13.31 -21.54 -29.03
N GLU A 629 -12.42 -20.56 -28.85
CA GLU A 629 -10.99 -20.84 -28.67
C GLU A 629 -10.76 -21.55 -27.33
N GLU A 630 -11.33 -21.03 -26.26
CA GLU A 630 -11.14 -21.59 -24.92
C GLU A 630 -11.89 -22.91 -24.74
N THR A 631 -13.06 -23.05 -25.36
CA THR A 631 -13.79 -24.33 -25.44
C THR A 631 -12.95 -25.40 -26.14
N ILE A 632 -12.38 -25.07 -27.30
CA ILE A 632 -11.55 -26.01 -28.07
C ILE A 632 -10.30 -26.37 -27.27
N ASN A 633 -9.63 -25.40 -26.66
CA ASN A 633 -8.47 -25.63 -25.80
C ASN A 633 -8.83 -26.56 -24.63
N ASN A 634 -9.92 -26.31 -23.91
CA ASN A 634 -10.35 -27.14 -22.79
C ASN A 634 -10.71 -28.57 -23.22
N ILE A 635 -11.42 -28.76 -24.36
CA ILE A 635 -11.73 -30.09 -24.91
C ILE A 635 -10.44 -30.82 -25.30
N MET A 636 -9.47 -30.10 -25.87
CA MET A 636 -8.18 -30.63 -26.28
C MET A 636 -7.31 -30.99 -25.07
N GLU A 637 -7.24 -30.13 -24.04
CA GLU A 637 -6.51 -30.35 -22.79
C GLU A 637 -7.07 -31.55 -22.02
N LYS A 638 -8.40 -31.66 -21.92
CA LYS A 638 -9.08 -32.81 -21.31
C LYS A 638 -9.02 -34.08 -22.16
N GLY A 639 -8.60 -33.97 -23.42
CA GLY A 639 -8.52 -35.10 -24.34
C GLY A 639 -9.85 -35.83 -24.49
N LYS A 640 -10.96 -35.10 -24.59
CA LYS A 640 -12.28 -35.72 -24.85
C LYS A 640 -12.42 -36.09 -26.34
N LYS A 641 -13.23 -37.11 -26.64
CA LYS A 641 -13.67 -37.42 -28.01
C LYS A 641 -14.94 -36.62 -28.30
N LEU A 642 -15.23 -36.32 -29.56
CA LEU A 642 -16.41 -35.55 -29.98
C LEU A 642 -17.71 -36.11 -29.37
N ASP A 643 -17.81 -37.44 -29.28
CA ASP A 643 -18.99 -38.15 -28.75
C ASP A 643 -19.15 -38.06 -27.22
N HIS A 644 -18.14 -37.55 -26.52
CA HIS A 644 -18.11 -37.39 -25.05
C HIS A 644 -18.01 -35.92 -24.62
N ILE A 645 -18.26 -34.98 -25.54
CA ILE A 645 -18.34 -33.56 -25.21
C ILE A 645 -19.67 -33.32 -24.51
N ASN A 646 -19.60 -32.78 -23.30
CA ASN A 646 -20.75 -32.40 -22.51
C ASN A 646 -20.86 -30.86 -22.43
N TYR A 647 -22.01 -30.36 -21.96
CA TYR A 647 -22.26 -28.92 -21.87
C TYR A 647 -21.22 -28.18 -20.99
N ASP A 648 -20.68 -28.82 -19.95
CA ASP A 648 -19.62 -28.29 -19.07
C ASP A 648 -18.23 -28.19 -19.74
N ASP A 649 -18.09 -28.69 -20.97
CA ASP A 649 -16.85 -28.53 -21.76
C ASP A 649 -16.83 -27.25 -22.59
N PHE A 650 -18.01 -26.64 -22.82
CA PHE A 650 -18.13 -25.35 -23.48
C PHE A 650 -17.82 -24.23 -22.50
N PHE A 651 -17.16 -23.19 -22.96
CA PHE A 651 -16.88 -21.98 -22.20
C PHE A 651 -17.60 -20.81 -22.84
N VAL A 652 -18.18 -19.94 -22.02
CA VAL A 652 -18.90 -18.74 -22.46
C VAL A 652 -18.26 -17.49 -21.87
N PHE A 653 -18.24 -16.43 -22.67
CA PHE A 653 -18.01 -15.07 -22.23
C PHE A 653 -19.18 -14.62 -21.36
N GLU A 654 -18.89 -14.40 -20.09
CA GLU A 654 -19.77 -13.66 -19.21
C GLU A 654 -19.23 -12.25 -19.04
N THR A 655 -20.04 -11.25 -19.40
CA THR A 655 -19.79 -9.88 -18.96
C THR A 655 -20.10 -9.81 -17.48
N ALA A 656 -19.08 -10.06 -16.64
CA ALA A 656 -19.24 -10.04 -15.20
C ALA A 656 -19.70 -8.65 -14.73
N LYS A 657 -20.91 -8.58 -14.17
CA LYS A 657 -21.44 -7.38 -13.52
C LYS A 657 -21.05 -7.34 -12.04
N GLY A 658 -19.84 -6.91 -11.68
CA GLY A 658 -19.56 -6.53 -10.29
C GLY A 658 -18.17 -6.77 -9.76
N LEU A 659 -17.56 -5.74 -9.17
CA LEU A 659 -16.13 -5.75 -8.84
C LEU A 659 -15.80 -6.20 -7.41
N ARG A 660 -16.54 -5.92 -6.33
CA ARG A 660 -16.04 -6.10 -4.94
C ARG A 660 -17.07 -6.61 -3.93
N SER A 661 -16.72 -7.66 -3.18
CA SER A 661 -17.38 -7.98 -1.90
C SER A 661 -16.72 -7.20 -0.78
N ALA A 662 -17.49 -6.63 0.15
CA ALA A 662 -16.95 -5.93 1.30
C ALA A 662 -17.50 -6.41 2.64
N CYS A 663 -16.63 -6.52 3.65
CA CYS A 663 -17.02 -6.75 5.03
C CYS A 663 -16.72 -5.51 5.86
N PHE A 664 -17.69 -5.10 6.68
CA PHE A 664 -17.60 -3.99 7.62
C PHE A 664 -17.60 -4.52 9.05
N GLU A 665 -16.50 -4.35 9.76
CA GLU A 665 -16.43 -4.63 11.19
C GLU A 665 -16.47 -3.34 12.00
N LEU A 666 -17.46 -3.25 12.88
CA LEU A 666 -17.86 -2.02 13.54
C LEU A 666 -17.63 -2.13 15.05
N ASP A 667 -16.68 -1.36 15.56
CA ASP A 667 -16.33 -1.34 16.97
C ASP A 667 -17.44 -0.68 17.80
N ILE A 668 -17.98 -1.44 18.76
CA ILE A 668 -18.96 -0.98 19.73
C ILE A 668 -18.42 -1.02 21.16
N SER A 669 -17.11 -0.93 21.34
CA SER A 669 -16.45 -0.85 22.65
C SER A 669 -16.76 0.47 23.39
N GLY A 670 -16.36 0.53 24.66
CA GLY A 670 -16.72 1.60 25.58
C GLY A 670 -16.14 2.95 25.16
N SER A 671 -14.93 2.90 24.60
CA SER A 671 -14.18 4.03 24.09
C SER A 671 -14.81 4.65 22.84
N MET A 672 -15.68 3.92 22.14
CA MET A 672 -16.44 4.38 20.96
C MET A 672 -17.71 5.17 21.31
N SER A 673 -18.06 5.33 22.59
CA SER A 673 -19.30 6.01 22.99
C SER A 673 -19.41 7.48 22.50
N GLY A 674 -20.65 7.99 22.42
CA GLY A 674 -20.92 9.37 22.02
C GLY A 674 -20.74 9.62 20.52
N GLU A 675 -19.91 10.60 20.18
CA GLU A 675 -19.73 11.09 18.80
C GLU A 675 -19.10 10.05 17.86
N LYS A 676 -18.17 9.22 18.35
CA LYS A 676 -17.50 8.19 17.54
C LYS A 676 -18.51 7.20 16.95
N LEU A 677 -19.42 6.66 17.78
CA LEU A 677 -20.53 5.80 17.32
C LEU A 677 -21.47 6.53 16.35
N ALA A 678 -21.74 7.81 16.56
CA ALA A 678 -22.60 8.59 15.67
C ALA A 678 -22.00 8.70 14.26
N TYR A 679 -20.73 9.08 14.17
CA TYR A 679 -20.01 9.15 12.90
C TYR A 679 -19.84 7.79 12.24
N MET A 680 -19.55 6.74 13.02
CA MET A 680 -19.52 5.37 12.49
C MET A 680 -20.86 4.99 11.85
N ALA A 681 -21.99 5.24 12.54
CA ALA A 681 -23.31 4.94 11.99
C ALA A 681 -23.60 5.72 10.70
N ILE A 682 -23.21 7.01 10.63
CA ILE A 682 -23.33 7.84 9.43
C ILE A 682 -22.50 7.25 8.29
N CYS A 683 -21.21 7.01 8.51
CA CYS A 683 -20.28 6.49 7.51
C CYS A 683 -20.72 5.12 6.97
N VAL A 684 -21.10 4.20 7.85
CA VAL A 684 -21.57 2.87 7.46
C VAL A 684 -22.87 2.98 6.65
N THR A 685 -23.81 3.83 7.07
CA THR A 685 -25.04 4.04 6.30
C THR A 685 -24.71 4.57 4.90
N MET A 686 -23.81 5.55 4.79
CA MET A 686 -23.37 6.07 3.50
C MET A 686 -22.78 4.97 2.60
N LEU A 687 -21.91 4.12 3.14
CA LEU A 687 -21.30 3.02 2.40
C LEU A 687 -22.33 1.99 1.97
N VAL A 688 -23.26 1.63 2.86
CA VAL A 688 -24.34 0.68 2.55
C VAL A 688 -25.28 1.19 1.47
N TYR A 689 -25.59 2.50 1.46
CA TYR A 689 -26.39 3.12 0.40
C TYR A 689 -25.59 3.39 -0.88
N GLY A 690 -24.25 3.37 -0.82
CA GLY A 690 -23.33 3.53 -1.94
C GLY A 690 -23.03 2.23 -2.69
N MET A 691 -23.06 1.10 -1.98
CA MET A 691 -22.67 -0.21 -2.50
C MET A 691 -23.90 -1.10 -2.75
N ARG A 692 -23.75 -2.15 -3.57
CA ARG A 692 -24.86 -3.10 -3.81
C ARG A 692 -25.07 -3.95 -2.57
N LYS A 693 -26.34 -4.07 -2.14
CA LYS A 693 -26.74 -4.71 -0.89
C LYS A 693 -26.34 -6.19 -0.81
N ASP A 694 -26.23 -6.85 -1.97
CA ASP A 694 -25.93 -8.28 -2.07
C ASP A 694 -24.40 -8.57 -2.04
N GLU A 695 -23.56 -7.55 -1.84
CA GLU A 695 -22.09 -7.63 -1.83
C GLU A 695 -21.47 -7.17 -0.49
N LEU A 696 -22.29 -7.02 0.56
CA LEU A 696 -21.89 -6.44 1.86
C LEU A 696 -22.11 -7.37 3.05
N GLY A 697 -21.09 -7.61 3.85
CA GLY A 697 -21.19 -8.19 5.19
C GLY A 697 -21.02 -7.10 6.24
N ILE A 698 -21.79 -7.12 7.32
CA ILE A 698 -21.69 -6.15 8.40
C ILE A 698 -21.77 -6.86 9.75
N THR A 699 -20.84 -6.54 10.64
CA THR A 699 -20.84 -7.04 12.02
C THR A 699 -20.47 -5.95 13.00
N PHE A 700 -21.05 -5.99 14.21
CA PHE A 700 -20.47 -5.30 15.35
C PHE A 700 -19.44 -6.20 16.04
N PHE A 701 -18.52 -5.59 16.77
CA PHE A 701 -17.65 -6.32 17.68
C PHE A 701 -17.33 -5.53 18.96
N GLU A 702 -17.09 -6.27 20.03
CA GLU A 702 -16.57 -5.80 21.30
C GLU A 702 -15.66 -6.90 21.86
N SER A 703 -16.03 -7.59 22.94
CA SER A 703 -15.50 -8.89 23.37
C SER A 703 -15.94 -10.07 22.50
N ASP A 704 -17.05 -9.94 21.76
CA ASP A 704 -17.54 -10.94 20.81
C ASP A 704 -18.06 -10.29 19.51
N THR A 705 -18.35 -11.12 18.52
CA THR A 705 -18.83 -10.68 17.20
C THR A 705 -20.36 -10.78 17.11
N HIS A 706 -21.03 -9.71 16.70
CA HIS A 706 -22.49 -9.65 16.53
C HIS A 706 -22.84 -9.37 15.07
N ILE A 707 -23.20 -10.42 14.35
CA ILE A 707 -23.51 -10.39 12.92
C ILE A 707 -24.81 -9.61 12.71
N LEU A 708 -24.77 -8.60 11.84
CA LEU A 708 -25.95 -7.83 11.42
C LEU A 708 -26.46 -8.28 10.07
N LYS A 709 -25.52 -8.57 9.17
CA LYS A 709 -25.81 -8.98 7.81
C LYS A 709 -24.67 -9.84 7.28
N GLU A 710 -24.98 -11.04 6.82
CA GLU A 710 -24.01 -11.84 6.04
C GLU A 710 -23.94 -11.39 4.57
N LEU A 711 -22.84 -11.72 3.87
CA LEU A 711 -22.64 -11.29 2.48
C LEU A 711 -23.82 -11.70 1.55
N ASP A 712 -24.29 -12.93 1.70
CA ASP A 712 -25.38 -13.57 0.95
C ASP A 712 -26.78 -13.25 1.48
N GLU A 713 -26.89 -12.55 2.62
CA GLU A 713 -28.17 -12.22 3.25
C GLU A 713 -28.77 -10.94 2.65
N LYS A 714 -30.04 -10.98 2.24
CA LYS A 714 -30.80 -9.78 1.89
C LYS A 714 -31.36 -9.14 3.15
N ILE A 715 -31.01 -7.88 3.40
CA ILE A 715 -31.54 -7.10 4.53
C ILE A 715 -32.25 -5.83 4.04
N ASP A 716 -33.29 -5.44 4.76
CA ASP A 716 -33.93 -4.15 4.61
C ASP A 716 -33.02 -3.04 5.17
N LEU A 717 -32.74 -2.02 4.34
CA LEU A 717 -31.90 -0.89 4.73
C LEU A 717 -32.50 -0.07 5.87
N GLU A 718 -33.83 -0.03 5.95
CA GLU A 718 -34.49 0.65 7.05
C GLU A 718 -34.28 -0.08 8.37
N LYS A 719 -34.31 -1.41 8.34
CA LYS A 719 -34.03 -2.24 9.52
C LYS A 719 -32.58 -2.09 9.96
N LEU A 720 -31.64 -2.09 9.00
CA LEU A 720 -30.23 -1.87 9.30
C LEU A 720 -29.97 -0.47 9.88
N ALA A 721 -30.59 0.58 9.34
CA ALA A 721 -30.50 1.93 9.89
C ALA A 721 -31.04 2.00 11.33
N ASP A 722 -32.12 1.26 11.61
CA ASP A 722 -32.69 1.16 12.97
C ASP A 722 -31.73 0.46 13.95
N GLU A 723 -31.09 -0.63 13.50
CA GLU A 723 -30.07 -1.34 14.27
C GLU A 723 -28.85 -0.44 14.53
N LEU A 724 -28.37 0.28 13.52
CA LEU A 724 -27.26 1.24 13.65
C LEU A 724 -27.57 2.38 14.64
N LEU A 725 -28.82 2.85 14.71
CA LEU A 725 -29.24 3.91 15.64
C LEU A 725 -29.41 3.42 17.08
N THR A 726 -29.61 2.13 17.28
CA THR A 726 -29.87 1.52 18.60
C THR A 726 -28.63 0.91 19.24
N ILE A 727 -27.49 0.93 18.54
CA ILE A 727 -26.19 0.48 19.05
C ILE A 727 -25.91 1.08 20.43
N LYS A 728 -25.34 0.28 21.33
CA LYS A 728 -24.80 0.76 22.61
C LYS A 728 -23.34 0.35 22.72
N ALA A 729 -22.54 1.26 23.26
CA ALA A 729 -21.18 0.95 23.65
C ALA A 729 -21.17 -0.15 24.74
N ARG A 730 -20.25 -1.10 24.63
CA ARG A 730 -20.05 -2.27 25.50
C ARG A 730 -18.59 -2.35 25.96
N GLY A 731 -18.22 -3.27 26.85
CA GLY A 731 -16.84 -3.39 27.33
C GLY A 731 -15.99 -4.34 26.48
N GLY A 732 -14.74 -3.98 26.20
CA GLY A 732 -13.77 -4.84 25.50
C GLY A 732 -13.66 -4.55 24.00
N THR A 733 -12.45 -4.75 23.46
CA THR A 733 -12.09 -4.50 22.06
C THR A 733 -11.26 -5.67 21.55
N MET A 734 -11.94 -6.76 21.21
CA MET A 734 -11.40 -8.03 20.69
C MET A 734 -11.67 -8.10 19.18
N VAL A 735 -10.66 -7.78 18.39
CA VAL A 735 -10.78 -7.64 16.93
C VAL A 735 -10.64 -8.98 16.21
N GLN A 736 -9.90 -9.94 16.79
CA GLN A 736 -9.59 -11.23 16.15
C GLN A 736 -10.84 -11.93 15.61
N LYS A 737 -11.86 -12.10 16.44
CA LYS A 737 -13.08 -12.83 16.06
C LYS A 737 -13.85 -12.16 14.92
N ALA A 738 -13.83 -10.83 14.88
CA ALA A 738 -14.46 -10.07 13.80
C ALA A 738 -13.73 -10.30 12.47
N LEU A 739 -12.39 -10.29 12.50
CA LEU A 739 -11.56 -10.61 11.32
C LEU A 739 -11.72 -12.08 10.89
N GLU A 740 -11.80 -13.02 11.84
CA GLU A 740 -12.06 -14.44 11.54
C GLU A 740 -13.43 -14.62 10.87
N TRP A 741 -14.44 -13.89 11.33
CA TRP A 741 -15.75 -13.88 10.69
C TRP A 741 -15.67 -13.31 9.27
N ALA A 742 -15.01 -12.16 9.06
CA ALA A 742 -14.87 -11.58 7.73
C ALA A 742 -14.11 -12.50 6.77
N ARG A 743 -13.02 -13.13 7.24
CA ARG A 743 -12.30 -14.17 6.48
C ARG A 743 -13.24 -15.27 6.02
N ARG A 744 -14.09 -15.76 6.92
CA ARG A 744 -15.08 -16.81 6.63
C ARG A 744 -16.09 -16.35 5.60
N GLN A 745 -16.61 -15.12 5.71
CA GLN A 745 -17.50 -14.53 4.71
C GLN A 745 -16.82 -14.49 3.33
N PHE A 746 -15.58 -14.01 3.25
CA PHE A 746 -14.82 -13.94 2.00
C PHE A 746 -14.43 -15.29 1.40
N LYS A 747 -14.33 -16.34 2.21
CA LYS A 747 -13.96 -17.69 1.75
C LYS A 747 -15.18 -18.51 1.33
N GLU A 748 -16.26 -18.42 2.10
CA GLU A 748 -17.43 -19.32 1.96
C GLU A 748 -18.58 -18.68 1.19
N LYS A 749 -18.74 -17.36 1.24
CA LYS A 749 -19.93 -16.65 0.75
C LYS A 749 -19.64 -15.64 -0.37
N SER A 750 -18.39 -15.26 -0.57
CA SER A 750 -17.99 -14.34 -1.64
C SER A 750 -17.65 -15.11 -2.93
N ALA A 751 -18.32 -14.74 -4.02
CA ALA A 751 -17.99 -15.19 -5.38
C ALA A 751 -17.10 -14.18 -6.15
N THR A 752 -16.73 -13.05 -5.53
CA THR A 752 -16.00 -11.97 -6.20
C THR A 752 -14.50 -12.13 -6.07
N ARG A 753 -13.77 -11.71 -7.11
CA ARG A 753 -12.31 -11.74 -7.14
C ARG A 753 -11.69 -10.65 -6.26
N GLU A 754 -12.27 -9.44 -6.24
CA GLU A 754 -11.80 -8.38 -5.35
C GLU A 754 -12.59 -8.40 -4.03
N LYS A 755 -11.87 -8.30 -2.92
CA LYS A 755 -12.38 -8.43 -1.55
C LYS A 755 -11.86 -7.26 -0.73
N LEU A 756 -12.76 -6.53 -0.10
CA LEU A 756 -12.45 -5.33 0.66
C LEU A 756 -12.90 -5.47 2.11
N ASN A 757 -11.96 -5.44 3.03
CA ASN A 757 -12.27 -5.39 4.45
C ASN A 757 -12.14 -3.96 4.98
N VAL A 758 -13.13 -3.49 5.74
CA VAL A 758 -13.08 -2.17 6.37
C VAL A 758 -13.41 -2.26 7.85
N LEU A 759 -12.40 -1.97 8.67
CA LEU A 759 -12.48 -2.01 10.12
C LEU A 759 -12.66 -0.59 10.68
N PHE A 760 -13.72 -0.35 11.44
CA PHE A 760 -13.95 0.90 12.19
C PHE A 760 -13.60 0.66 13.66
N THR A 761 -12.60 1.36 14.19
CA THR A 761 -12.17 1.24 15.61
C THR A 761 -11.31 2.43 16.02
N ASP A 762 -11.19 2.72 17.32
CA ASP A 762 -10.18 3.64 17.85
C ASP A 762 -8.84 2.96 18.19
N ALA A 763 -8.68 1.69 17.78
CA ALA A 763 -7.46 0.90 17.84
C ALA A 763 -6.92 0.65 19.26
N GLU A 764 -7.76 0.78 20.30
CA GLU A 764 -7.46 0.31 21.66
C GLU A 764 -7.69 -1.21 21.80
N ILE A 765 -6.86 -2.01 21.10
CA ILE A 765 -7.10 -3.44 20.88
C ILE A 765 -6.45 -4.30 21.98
N PHE A 766 -7.23 -5.22 22.55
CA PHE A 766 -6.75 -6.14 23.60
C PHE A 766 -6.02 -7.36 23.03
N ASP A 767 -6.48 -7.89 21.90
CA ASP A 767 -5.99 -9.11 21.22
C ASP A 767 -5.16 -8.79 19.97
N LEU A 768 -4.27 -7.80 20.08
CA LEU A 768 -3.53 -7.27 18.94
C LEU A 768 -2.72 -8.34 18.22
N GLN A 769 -2.00 -9.21 18.94
CA GLN A 769 -1.15 -10.24 18.32
C GLN A 769 -1.95 -11.24 17.50
N GLN A 770 -3.09 -11.69 18.02
CA GLN A 770 -4.01 -12.59 17.34
C GLN A 770 -4.60 -11.92 16.09
N SER A 771 -5.01 -10.66 16.23
CA SER A 771 -5.52 -9.85 15.12
C SER A 771 -4.49 -9.68 13.99
N LEU A 772 -3.21 -9.47 14.33
CA LEU A 772 -2.14 -9.37 13.33
C LEU A 772 -1.93 -10.69 12.56
N ASN A 773 -2.12 -11.84 13.21
CA ASN A 773 -2.05 -13.13 12.51
C ASN A 773 -3.18 -13.28 11.49
N GLU A 774 -4.40 -12.88 11.83
CA GLU A 774 -5.53 -12.89 10.89
C GLU A 774 -5.30 -11.93 9.71
N LEU A 775 -4.74 -10.75 9.96
CA LEU A 775 -4.40 -9.81 8.87
C LEU A 775 -3.31 -10.34 7.92
N ARG A 776 -2.36 -11.14 8.40
CA ARG A 776 -1.41 -11.84 7.51
C ARG A 776 -2.14 -12.81 6.58
N ILE A 777 -3.16 -13.50 7.09
CA ILE A 777 -3.99 -14.39 6.27
C ILE A 777 -4.77 -13.58 5.24
N PHE A 778 -5.30 -12.41 5.61
CA PHE A 778 -5.99 -11.52 4.67
C PHE A 778 -5.09 -11.13 3.48
N ARG A 779 -3.83 -10.80 3.77
CA ARG A 779 -2.83 -10.51 2.74
C ARG A 779 -2.61 -11.69 1.80
N THR A 780 -2.49 -12.91 2.32
CA THR A 780 -2.36 -14.13 1.46
C THR A 780 -3.60 -14.40 0.62
N MET A 781 -4.78 -14.00 1.10
CA MET A 781 -6.06 -14.14 0.39
C MET A 781 -6.32 -13.01 -0.61
N GLY A 782 -5.42 -12.02 -0.73
CA GLY A 782 -5.60 -10.86 -1.60
C GLY A 782 -6.75 -9.96 -1.18
N ILE A 783 -7.01 -9.84 0.13
CA ILE A 783 -8.06 -8.97 0.67
C ILE A 783 -7.46 -7.58 0.92
N ASP A 784 -8.01 -6.55 0.27
CA ASP A 784 -7.68 -5.16 0.53
C ASP A 784 -8.20 -4.76 1.92
N PHE A 785 -7.38 -4.10 2.73
CA PHE A 785 -7.74 -3.70 4.09
C PHE A 785 -7.74 -2.19 4.26
N ILE A 786 -8.83 -1.65 4.81
CA ILE A 786 -8.97 -0.25 5.20
C ILE A 786 -9.24 -0.19 6.71
N LEU A 787 -8.48 0.64 7.40
CA LEU A 787 -8.72 0.99 8.80
C LEU A 787 -9.29 2.40 8.87
N VAL A 788 -10.45 2.55 9.49
CA VAL A 788 -11.09 3.84 9.76
C VAL A 788 -11.00 4.13 11.26
N VAL A 789 -10.28 5.20 11.59
CA VAL A 789 -10.10 5.68 12.97
C VAL A 789 -10.75 7.05 13.15
N PRO A 790 -11.20 7.42 14.35
CA PRO A 790 -11.66 8.77 14.63
C PRO A 790 -10.51 9.79 14.52
N GLU A 791 -10.83 11.05 14.23
CA GLU A 791 -9.85 12.13 14.08
C GLU A 791 -9.04 12.37 15.36
N THR A 792 -9.66 12.14 16.52
CA THR A 792 -9.05 12.30 17.85
C THR A 792 -9.32 11.08 18.72
N SER A 793 -8.47 10.89 19.74
CA SER A 793 -8.61 9.83 20.76
C SER A 793 -8.61 8.39 20.20
N PHE A 794 -7.56 8.05 19.43
CA PHE A 794 -7.27 6.70 18.95
C PHE A 794 -5.79 6.33 19.17
N ASN A 795 -5.49 5.04 19.21
CA ASN A 795 -4.12 4.53 19.36
C ASN A 795 -3.39 4.47 18.01
N LEU A 796 -2.63 5.51 17.70
CA LEU A 796 -1.86 5.62 16.46
C LEU A 796 -0.84 4.49 16.26
N LYS A 797 -0.22 4.01 17.35
CA LYS A 797 0.83 2.98 17.28
C LYS A 797 0.25 1.66 16.78
N ASP A 798 -0.88 1.26 17.32
CA ASP A 798 -1.50 -0.02 16.97
C ASP A 798 -2.25 0.07 15.64
N ALA A 799 -2.88 1.21 15.33
CA ALA A 799 -3.42 1.48 14.00
C ALA A 799 -2.35 1.35 12.89
N LYS A 800 -1.16 1.94 13.07
CA LYS A 800 -0.04 1.82 12.11
C LYS A 800 0.44 0.38 11.94
N LYS A 801 0.45 -0.42 13.01
CA LYS A 801 0.84 -1.84 12.93
C LYS A 801 -0.16 -2.66 12.14
N LEU A 802 -1.47 -2.48 12.38
CA LEU A 802 -2.52 -3.19 11.64
C LEU A 802 -2.38 -2.95 10.14
N VAL A 803 -2.33 -1.69 9.71
CA VAL A 803 -2.22 -1.32 8.29
C VAL A 803 -0.93 -1.85 7.67
N LYS A 804 0.20 -1.76 8.39
CA LYS A 804 1.50 -2.27 7.90
C LYS A 804 1.51 -3.78 7.68
N ILE A 805 0.79 -4.55 8.48
CA ILE A 805 0.74 -6.02 8.35
C ILE A 805 -0.26 -6.45 7.28
N ALA A 806 -1.35 -5.71 7.13
CA ALA A 806 -2.36 -6.00 6.12
C ALA A 806 -1.92 -5.64 4.68
N GLY A 807 -1.08 -4.60 4.51
CA GLY A 807 -0.42 -4.26 3.23
C GLY A 807 0.87 -5.04 2.99
#